data_AF-A0A0B3ABW9-F1
#
_entry.id   AF-A0A0B3ABW9-F1
#
_cell.length_a   1.000
_cell.length_b   1.000
_cell.length_c   1.000
_cell.angle_alpha   90.00
_cell.angle_beta   90.00
_cell.angle_gamma   90.00
#
_symmetry.space_group_name_H-M   'P 1'
#
loop_
_entity.id
_entity.type
_entity.pdbx_description
1 polymer ?
#
loop_
_entity_poly.entity_id
_entity_poly.type
_entity_poly.pdbx_seq_one_letter_code
_entity_poly.pdbx_strand_id
1 'polypeptide(L)'
;MQGILLTGMPYAGKSTAGKEVADLLGFQFFDGDTEIEKLHPDRQRYLDENGDDAYIDMEAKVIMGLPLKKAVHAPGGSIIYSKDVKSHLKDCFKVYLKVSLDVLKERITDDDRRGIVRLKHKGIGALYAERERLFNEYFDATLAVDGLDPDTVARAIVSLYALHNLTTEKRGMRYVSTNSHSTASFSEAMKLGLAPDKGLFVPETIPPFPAEQLRLMRHLTYPQTAFVVMRQFADIPDDGLRKMCEDAYTFDVPIEGHEDITIARMDRGPTASFKDFAAQLLSRMMTHAADGRKLAILTATSGDTGGAVAAAFKGLPHAQVAILMPLGEVTDTQRRQMTTAGGNITAVCVKGTFDDCQALAKRAFSEMKGLSSANSISVGRLLPQVAYHFYVWGRSGADTIVVPSGNLGSLVAGIIAKRIGLPVRFIAAVNANDEVPRFFSSGSYAPVVPSKACISNAMNIGNPSNLARLVWLYDGRMDEKGNILKQPDMEAMKKDILAVSITDDETRKAIKDAYAKGIVLEPHGAVGYAAVQKLSSKGLGKAVLLETAHPVKFPRELKAAGVPFTVPLSLAGLEKLEEHYLTIEPDFGELRKIIDPAVGCAPEQRPMEQLLDFGIVNVDKPKGPTSHQVSDYLQKILHIGKAGHSGTLDPAVTGVLPIALGKGTRVVQALLTSGKEYVAVMHLHKPVEEKHLRHICQSFVGRIEQLPPIKSAVKRQLRMRTVYYLDILEIDGQDVLFTVGCEAGTYIRKLIHDIGKRLGCGAHMAELRRTKAGPFREGTLVTLQDLTDAYHYWKQDHDETQLRRMVQPVESGVAHLPKIWVFDQAVSSLCHGIDLKAPGVSKFTSPMEKGEMAALLTLKGELIALGTCQMGADDLKAREKGVTASTDKVFMDAKAYSAKRIIKGKAEPPA
;
A
#
# COMPACT_ATOMS: atom_id res chain seq x y z
N MET A 1 13.91 -16.98 32.11
CA MET A 1 12.63 -16.25 31.97
C MET A 1 12.13 -15.63 33.28
N GLN A 2 11.72 -14.36 33.23
CA GLN A 2 11.12 -13.61 34.34
C GLN A 2 9.66 -14.03 34.62
N GLY A 3 9.11 -13.64 35.77
CA GLY A 3 7.70 -13.87 36.09
C GLY A 3 6.75 -12.91 35.39
N ILE A 4 5.45 -13.19 35.47
CA ILE A 4 4.37 -12.36 34.93
C ILE A 4 3.49 -11.89 36.09
N LEU A 5 3.19 -10.60 36.14
CA LEU A 5 2.24 -10.00 37.07
C LEU A 5 0.98 -9.61 36.31
N LEU A 6 -0.17 -10.18 36.69
CA LEU A 6 -1.49 -9.84 36.17
C LEU A 6 -2.28 -9.09 37.23
N THR A 7 -2.55 -7.81 37.01
CA THR A 7 -3.43 -7.06 37.91
C THR A 7 -4.57 -6.39 37.15
N GLY A 8 -5.48 -5.81 37.92
CA GLY A 8 -6.60 -5.03 37.46
C GLY A 8 -7.63 -4.91 38.56
N MET A 9 -8.74 -4.23 38.23
CA MET A 9 -9.86 -4.13 39.15
C MET A 9 -10.39 -5.52 39.56
N PRO A 10 -11.07 -5.66 40.71
CA PRO A 10 -11.80 -6.87 41.04
C PRO A 10 -12.71 -7.29 39.88
N TYR A 11 -12.92 -8.60 39.69
CA TYR A 11 -13.70 -9.17 38.58
C TYR A 11 -13.12 -8.94 37.16
N ALA A 12 -11.88 -8.47 37.02
CA ALA A 12 -11.19 -8.39 35.73
C ALA A 12 -10.73 -9.73 35.14
N GLY A 13 -11.05 -10.87 35.77
CA GLY A 13 -10.68 -12.20 35.27
C GLY A 13 -9.22 -12.60 35.53
N LYS A 14 -8.50 -11.91 36.44
CA LYS A 14 -7.08 -12.15 36.76
C LYS A 14 -6.76 -13.61 37.07
N SER A 15 -7.53 -14.25 37.95
CA SER A 15 -7.25 -15.62 38.38
C SER A 15 -7.50 -16.64 37.27
N THR A 16 -8.58 -16.47 36.52
CA THR A 16 -8.95 -17.36 35.41
C THR A 16 -7.93 -17.24 34.27
N ALA A 17 -7.64 -16.02 33.82
CA ALA A 17 -6.64 -15.80 32.77
C ALA A 17 -5.22 -16.20 33.23
N GLY A 18 -4.88 -15.92 34.49
CA GLY A 18 -3.55 -16.23 35.04
C GLY A 18 -3.23 -17.72 35.09
N LYS A 19 -4.23 -18.56 35.39
CA LYS A 19 -4.09 -20.01 35.33
C LYS A 19 -3.80 -20.49 33.90
N GLU A 20 -4.59 -20.04 32.93
CA GLU A 20 -4.40 -20.40 31.51
C GLU A 20 -3.04 -19.91 30.97
N VAL A 21 -2.59 -18.71 31.36
CA VAL A 21 -1.25 -18.19 31.01
C VAL A 21 -0.15 -19.10 31.57
N ALA A 22 -0.30 -19.53 32.83
CA ALA A 22 0.66 -20.41 33.46
C ALA A 22 0.72 -21.78 32.77
N ASP A 23 -0.44 -22.34 32.40
CA ASP A 23 -0.53 -23.62 31.69
C ASP A 23 0.10 -23.54 30.28
N LEU A 24 -0.17 -22.46 29.53
CA LEU A 24 0.40 -22.24 28.20
C LEU A 24 1.94 -22.11 28.21
N LEU A 25 2.50 -21.52 29.28
CA LEU A 25 3.94 -21.29 29.43
C LEU A 25 4.66 -22.40 30.23
N GLY A 26 3.92 -23.28 30.89
CA GLY A 26 4.45 -24.23 31.87
C GLY A 26 5.05 -23.54 33.10
N PHE A 27 4.42 -22.46 33.57
CA PHE A 27 4.80 -21.69 34.76
C PHE A 27 3.96 -22.12 35.97
N GLN A 28 4.38 -21.73 37.17
CA GLN A 28 3.55 -21.87 38.38
C GLN A 28 2.56 -20.71 38.48
N PHE A 29 1.32 -20.98 38.87
CA PHE A 29 0.30 -19.94 39.08
C PHE A 29 0.11 -19.65 40.58
N PHE A 30 0.06 -18.37 40.95
CA PHE A 30 -0.23 -17.91 42.30
C PHE A 30 -1.34 -16.85 42.28
N ASP A 31 -2.48 -17.16 42.91
CA ASP A 31 -3.58 -16.22 43.11
C ASP A 31 -3.44 -15.54 44.47
N GLY A 32 -3.24 -14.22 44.48
CA GLY A 32 -3.02 -13.47 45.72
C GLY A 32 -4.20 -13.56 46.67
N ASP A 33 -5.43 -13.60 46.15
CA ASP A 33 -6.64 -13.72 46.96
C ASP A 33 -6.67 -15.07 47.69
N THR A 34 -6.32 -16.16 46.99
CA THR A 34 -6.27 -17.51 47.56
C THR A 34 -5.14 -17.64 48.58
N GLU A 35 -3.97 -17.04 48.34
CA GLU A 35 -2.86 -17.08 49.30
C GLU A 35 -3.18 -16.29 50.59
N ILE A 36 -3.92 -15.19 50.49
CA ILE A 36 -4.41 -14.44 51.65
C ILE A 36 -5.46 -15.24 52.42
N GLU A 37 -6.41 -15.87 51.73
CA GLU A 37 -7.50 -16.65 52.36
C GLU A 37 -6.99 -17.84 53.19
N LYS A 38 -5.81 -18.38 52.87
CA LYS A 38 -5.14 -19.40 53.70
C LYS A 38 -4.74 -18.89 55.09
N LEU A 39 -4.44 -17.59 55.22
CA LEU A 39 -4.07 -16.94 56.48
C LEU A 39 -5.29 -16.32 57.16
N HIS A 40 -6.18 -15.71 56.38
CA HIS A 40 -7.36 -14.98 56.83
C HIS A 40 -8.59 -15.35 55.98
N PRO A 41 -9.38 -16.36 56.39
CA PRO A 41 -10.49 -16.89 55.59
C PRO A 41 -11.60 -15.88 55.25
N ASP A 42 -11.79 -14.84 56.08
CA ASP A 42 -12.75 -13.76 55.84
C ASP A 42 -12.02 -12.43 55.62
N ARG A 43 -11.75 -12.13 54.35
CA ARG A 43 -10.99 -10.95 53.94
C ARG A 43 -11.72 -9.64 54.21
N GLN A 44 -13.05 -9.61 54.04
CA GLN A 44 -13.83 -8.41 54.30
C GLN A 44 -13.87 -8.09 55.79
N ARG A 45 -14.00 -9.11 56.65
CA ARG A 45 -13.92 -8.93 58.09
C ARG A 45 -12.55 -8.41 58.52
N TYR A 46 -11.46 -8.97 57.99
CA TYR A 46 -10.12 -8.48 58.30
C TYR A 46 -9.95 -7.00 57.88
N LEU A 47 -10.43 -6.64 56.69
CA LEU A 47 -10.39 -5.27 56.19
C LEU A 47 -11.22 -4.32 57.08
N ASP A 48 -12.42 -4.73 57.49
CA ASP A 48 -13.30 -3.94 58.35
C ASP A 48 -12.74 -3.76 59.77
N GLU A 49 -12.05 -4.77 60.31
CA GLU A 49 -11.46 -4.75 61.66
C GLU A 49 -10.12 -3.97 61.72
N ASN A 50 -9.31 -4.00 60.66
CA ASN A 50 -7.92 -3.51 60.69
C ASN A 50 -7.65 -2.30 59.77
N GLY A 51 -8.57 -2.00 58.84
CA GLY A 51 -8.46 -0.89 57.90
C GLY A 51 -7.63 -1.17 56.64
N ASP A 52 -7.70 -0.23 55.68
CA ASP A 52 -7.09 -0.36 54.34
C ASP A 52 -5.56 -0.53 54.37
N ASP A 53 -4.84 0.25 55.19
CA ASP A 53 -3.37 0.24 55.21
C ASP A 53 -2.83 -1.09 55.77
N ALA A 54 -3.46 -1.63 56.83
CA ALA A 54 -3.10 -2.92 57.39
C ALA A 54 -3.37 -4.09 56.42
N TYR A 55 -4.41 -3.98 55.59
CA TYR A 55 -4.68 -4.94 54.52
C TYR A 55 -3.60 -4.88 53.42
N ILE A 56 -3.21 -3.67 53.00
CA ILE A 56 -2.16 -3.47 51.98
C ILE A 56 -0.82 -4.07 52.46
N ASP A 57 -0.45 -3.85 53.72
CA ASP A 57 0.80 -4.38 54.30
C ASP A 57 0.79 -5.91 54.41
N MET A 58 -0.37 -6.50 54.75
CA MET A 58 -0.55 -7.95 54.79
C MET A 58 -0.46 -8.56 53.38
N GLU A 59 -1.17 -8.01 52.40
CA GLU A 59 -1.10 -8.45 51.00
C GLU A 59 0.33 -8.34 50.46
N ALA A 60 1.04 -7.25 50.77
CA ALA A 60 2.43 -7.06 50.39
C ALA A 60 3.35 -8.17 50.91
N LYS A 61 3.22 -8.55 52.20
CA LYS A 61 4.01 -9.62 52.81
C LYS A 61 3.76 -10.98 52.13
N VAL A 62 2.51 -11.29 51.81
CA VAL A 62 2.15 -12.54 51.11
C VAL A 62 2.81 -12.58 49.73
N ILE A 63 2.65 -11.52 48.93
CA ILE A 63 3.18 -11.48 47.56
C ILE A 63 4.71 -11.50 47.54
N MET A 64 5.37 -10.81 48.47
CA MET A 64 6.84 -10.81 48.57
C MET A 64 7.43 -12.16 49.00
N GLY A 65 6.62 -13.08 49.52
CA GLY A 65 7.03 -14.44 49.87
C GLY A 65 6.98 -15.44 48.70
N LEU A 66 6.46 -15.04 47.54
CA LEU A 66 6.24 -15.93 46.40
C LEU A 66 7.44 -15.97 45.43
N PRO A 67 7.65 -17.09 44.70
CA PRO A 67 8.75 -17.19 43.75
C PRO A 67 8.50 -16.31 42.51
N LEU A 68 9.51 -15.54 42.08
CA LEU A 68 9.38 -14.56 40.99
C LEU A 68 9.72 -15.08 39.59
N LYS A 69 10.39 -16.23 39.46
CA LYS A 69 10.84 -16.75 38.16
C LYS A 69 9.93 -17.88 37.72
N LYS A 70 9.56 -17.88 36.43
CA LYS A 70 8.65 -18.89 35.84
C LYS A 70 7.35 -19.02 36.64
N ALA A 71 6.82 -17.89 37.09
CA ALA A 71 5.61 -17.78 37.87
C ALA A 71 4.67 -16.72 37.27
N VAL A 72 3.37 -16.93 37.42
CA VAL A 72 2.31 -15.99 37.08
C VAL A 72 1.60 -15.60 38.38
N HIS A 73 1.63 -14.32 38.72
CA HIS A 73 1.04 -13.77 39.93
C HIS A 73 -0.22 -12.98 39.57
N ALA A 74 -1.33 -13.25 40.26
CA ALA A 74 -2.60 -12.53 40.11
C ALA A 74 -3.03 -11.90 41.46
N PRO A 75 -2.36 -10.85 41.96
CA PRO A 75 -2.73 -10.22 43.22
C PRO A 75 -3.94 -9.29 43.11
N GLY A 76 -4.47 -8.88 44.26
CA GLY A 76 -5.49 -7.86 44.37
C GLY A 76 -5.01 -6.50 43.83
N GLY A 77 -5.95 -5.63 43.46
CA GLY A 77 -5.63 -4.32 42.88
C GLY A 77 -4.95 -3.34 43.85
N SER A 78 -4.94 -3.65 45.15
CA SER A 78 -4.33 -2.83 46.21
C SER A 78 -2.80 -2.82 46.19
N ILE A 79 -2.16 -3.79 45.51
CA ILE A 79 -0.69 -3.82 45.38
C ILE A 79 -0.10 -2.54 44.79
N ILE A 80 -0.89 -1.76 44.04
CA ILE A 80 -0.45 -0.53 43.41
C ILE A 80 -0.12 0.57 44.43
N TYR A 81 -0.55 0.43 45.68
CA TYR A 81 -0.25 1.37 46.76
C TYR A 81 1.03 1.02 47.53
N SER A 82 1.50 -0.22 47.46
CA SER A 82 2.71 -0.67 48.16
C SER A 82 3.97 -0.39 47.34
N LYS A 83 4.88 0.44 47.89
CA LYS A 83 6.19 0.69 47.27
C LYS A 83 7.09 -0.55 47.30
N ASP A 84 6.99 -1.35 48.36
CA ASP A 84 7.80 -2.55 48.54
C ASP A 84 7.44 -3.63 47.51
N VAL A 85 6.15 -3.85 47.26
CA VAL A 85 5.69 -4.76 46.20
C VAL A 85 6.14 -4.25 44.83
N LYS A 86 6.04 -2.94 44.57
CA LYS A 86 6.48 -2.36 43.30
C LYS A 86 7.98 -2.59 43.05
N SER A 87 8.79 -2.47 44.10
CA SER A 87 10.24 -2.72 44.05
C SER A 87 10.55 -4.20 43.88
N HIS A 88 9.84 -5.07 44.61
CA HIS A 88 10.02 -6.52 44.56
C HIS A 88 9.67 -7.11 43.20
N LEU A 89 8.59 -6.63 42.56
CA LEU A 89 8.10 -7.11 41.26
C LEU A 89 8.67 -6.33 40.07
N LYS A 90 9.69 -5.49 40.26
CA LYS A 90 10.23 -4.61 39.22
C LYS A 90 10.65 -5.37 37.95
N ASP A 91 11.20 -6.57 38.12
CA ASP A 91 11.76 -7.41 37.05
C ASP A 91 10.71 -8.38 36.45
N CYS A 92 9.47 -8.37 36.93
CA CYS A 92 8.38 -9.13 36.32
C CYS A 92 7.81 -8.38 35.11
N PHE A 93 7.30 -9.13 34.14
CA PHE A 93 6.47 -8.56 33.07
C PHE A 93 5.07 -8.26 33.60
N LYS A 94 4.69 -6.99 33.62
CA LYS A 94 3.49 -6.49 34.29
C LYS A 94 2.41 -6.21 33.25
N VAL A 95 1.28 -6.92 33.33
CA VAL A 95 0.09 -6.70 32.47
C VAL A 95 -1.12 -6.23 33.29
N TYR A 96 -1.69 -5.10 32.88
CA TYR A 96 -2.94 -4.56 33.42
C TYR A 96 -4.12 -5.05 32.58
N LEU A 97 -5.04 -5.80 33.21
CA LEU A 97 -6.31 -6.22 32.63
C LEU A 97 -7.37 -5.13 32.88
N LYS A 98 -7.68 -4.38 31.83
CA LYS A 98 -8.61 -3.25 31.86
C LYS A 98 -10.02 -3.71 31.49
N VAL A 99 -10.96 -3.47 32.40
CA VAL A 99 -12.40 -3.64 32.21
C VAL A 99 -13.04 -2.27 32.24
N SER A 100 -14.02 -1.99 31.37
CA SER A 100 -14.74 -0.72 31.43
C SER A 100 -15.49 -0.52 32.75
N LEU A 101 -15.63 0.75 33.15
CA LEU A 101 -16.34 1.10 34.38
C LEU A 101 -17.80 0.64 34.38
N ASP A 102 -18.47 0.66 33.22
CA ASP A 102 -19.86 0.23 33.10
C ASP A 102 -20.02 -1.26 33.40
N VAL A 103 -19.15 -2.10 32.84
CA VAL A 103 -19.11 -3.54 33.13
C VAL A 103 -18.77 -3.80 34.61
N LEU A 104 -17.90 -3.00 35.21
CA LEU A 104 -17.56 -3.15 36.63
C LEU A 104 -18.72 -2.78 37.56
N LYS A 105 -19.50 -1.74 37.23
CA LYS A 105 -20.68 -1.34 38.02
C LYS A 105 -21.78 -2.40 38.03
N GLU A 106 -21.90 -3.20 36.98
CA GLU A 106 -22.82 -4.34 36.94
C GLU A 106 -22.34 -5.51 37.83
N ARG A 107 -21.03 -5.61 38.07
CA ARG A 107 -20.41 -6.73 38.80
C ARG A 107 -20.10 -6.42 40.26
N ILE A 108 -19.90 -5.14 40.60
CA ILE A 108 -19.48 -4.67 41.92
C ILE A 108 -20.52 -3.71 42.46
N THR A 109 -21.12 -4.07 43.60
CA THR A 109 -21.95 -3.18 44.40
C THR A 109 -21.11 -2.52 45.52
N ASP A 110 -21.56 -1.40 46.07
CA ASP A 110 -20.86 -0.76 47.19
C ASP A 110 -20.83 -1.63 48.47
N ASP A 111 -21.71 -2.64 48.55
CA ASP A 111 -21.77 -3.67 49.61
C ASP A 111 -21.00 -4.98 49.29
N ASP A 112 -20.10 -4.97 48.30
CA ASP A 112 -19.33 -6.16 47.92
C ASP A 112 -18.46 -6.69 49.08
N ARG A 113 -18.57 -7.98 49.37
CA ARG A 113 -17.89 -8.65 50.50
C ARG A 113 -16.52 -9.27 50.15
N ARG A 114 -15.92 -8.90 49.01
CA ARG A 114 -14.59 -9.42 48.61
C ARG A 114 -13.40 -8.73 49.27
N GLY A 115 -13.60 -7.72 50.12
CA GLY A 115 -12.49 -6.99 50.75
C GLY A 115 -11.81 -6.01 49.78
N ILE A 116 -12.59 -5.17 49.08
CA ILE A 116 -12.03 -4.22 48.11
C ILE A 116 -11.53 -2.96 48.85
N VAL A 117 -10.21 -2.90 49.05
CA VAL A 117 -9.50 -1.75 49.67
C VAL A 117 -9.92 -0.41 49.06
N ARG A 118 -10.27 0.56 49.92
CA ARG A 118 -10.78 1.93 49.61
C ARG A 118 -12.16 2.03 48.95
N LEU A 119 -12.89 0.93 48.73
CA LEU A 119 -14.21 0.99 48.08
C LEU A 119 -15.24 1.75 48.92
N LYS A 120 -15.43 1.38 50.19
CA LYS A 120 -16.39 2.02 51.11
C LYS A 120 -16.15 3.53 51.29
N HIS A 121 -14.91 3.99 51.14
CA HIS A 121 -14.54 5.40 51.31
C HIS A 121 -14.78 6.28 50.08
N LYS A 122 -14.72 5.71 48.86
CA LYS A 122 -14.69 6.49 47.60
C LYS A 122 -15.81 6.14 46.62
N GLY A 123 -16.43 4.97 46.75
CA GLY A 123 -17.29 4.38 45.73
C GLY A 123 -16.51 3.89 44.51
N ILE A 124 -17.12 3.00 43.73
CA ILE A 124 -16.46 2.30 42.62
C ILE A 124 -15.91 3.25 41.53
N GLY A 125 -16.62 4.33 41.22
CA GLY A 125 -16.24 5.26 40.15
C GLY A 125 -14.94 6.03 40.44
N ALA A 126 -14.82 6.61 41.63
CA ALA A 126 -13.63 7.36 42.02
C ALA A 126 -12.43 6.43 42.25
N LEU A 127 -12.66 5.24 42.81
CA LEU A 127 -11.63 4.22 42.96
C LEU A 127 -11.08 3.75 41.61
N TYR A 128 -11.96 3.52 40.64
CA TYR A 128 -11.58 3.14 39.27
C TYR A 128 -10.67 4.20 38.63
N ALA A 129 -11.07 5.48 38.67
CA ALA A 129 -10.30 6.56 38.07
C ALA A 129 -8.90 6.71 38.69
N GLU A 130 -8.79 6.54 40.02
CA GLU A 130 -7.50 6.56 40.72
C GLU A 130 -6.62 5.37 40.30
N ARG A 131 -7.15 4.15 40.39
CA ARG A 131 -6.37 2.93 40.11
C ARG A 131 -5.99 2.83 38.64
N GLU A 132 -6.88 3.20 37.72
CA GLU A 132 -6.59 3.19 36.29
C GLU A 132 -5.39 4.09 35.96
N ARG A 133 -5.32 5.30 36.53
CA ARG A 133 -4.17 6.19 36.38
C ARG A 133 -2.88 5.52 36.86
N LEU A 134 -2.90 4.92 38.05
CA LEU A 134 -1.73 4.29 38.63
C LEU A 134 -1.30 3.01 37.89
N PHE A 135 -2.26 2.21 37.41
CA PHE A 135 -1.97 1.02 36.62
C PHE A 135 -1.33 1.39 35.27
N ASN A 136 -1.85 2.39 34.58
CA ASN A 136 -1.28 2.84 33.30
C ASN A 136 0.17 3.37 33.45
N GLU A 137 0.55 3.87 34.63
CA GLU A 137 1.92 4.35 34.91
C GLU A 137 2.91 3.22 35.23
N TYR A 138 2.44 2.16 35.91
CA TYR A 138 3.32 1.13 36.47
C TYR A 138 3.46 -0.14 35.59
N PHE A 139 2.49 -0.40 34.71
CA PHE A 139 2.42 -1.66 33.95
C PHE A 139 3.08 -1.57 32.57
N ASP A 140 3.74 -2.66 32.15
CA ASP A 140 4.45 -2.73 30.86
C ASP A 140 3.48 -2.84 29.67
N ALA A 141 2.29 -3.40 29.92
CA ALA A 141 1.23 -3.53 28.93
C ALA A 141 -0.16 -3.41 29.56
N THR A 142 -1.11 -2.88 28.79
CA THR A 142 -2.54 -2.84 29.15
C THR A 142 -3.35 -3.61 28.12
N LEU A 143 -4.24 -4.48 28.57
CA LEU A 143 -5.12 -5.30 27.74
C LEU A 143 -6.57 -5.02 28.12
N ALA A 144 -7.37 -4.51 27.17
CA ALA A 144 -8.81 -4.41 27.34
C ALA A 144 -9.43 -5.81 27.22
N VAL A 145 -10.23 -6.22 28.20
CA VAL A 145 -10.76 -7.60 28.30
C VAL A 145 -12.29 -7.69 28.23
N ASP A 146 -12.97 -6.59 27.94
CA ASP A 146 -14.43 -6.55 27.83
C ASP A 146 -14.93 -7.50 26.73
N GLY A 147 -15.82 -8.42 27.10
CA GLY A 147 -16.40 -9.39 26.16
C GLY A 147 -15.48 -10.51 25.69
N LEU A 148 -14.24 -10.60 26.19
CA LEU A 148 -13.29 -11.66 25.82
C LEU A 148 -13.39 -12.84 26.79
N ASP A 149 -13.24 -14.06 26.27
CA ASP A 149 -13.11 -15.26 27.08
C ASP A 149 -11.68 -15.39 27.66
N PRO A 150 -11.49 -16.16 28.76
CA PRO A 150 -10.20 -16.30 29.42
C PRO A 150 -9.07 -16.86 28.55
N ASP A 151 -9.35 -17.76 27.60
CA ASP A 151 -8.33 -18.35 26.72
C ASP A 151 -7.80 -17.30 25.74
N THR A 152 -8.70 -16.49 25.16
CA THR A 152 -8.33 -15.37 24.30
C THR A 152 -7.46 -14.35 25.06
N VAL A 153 -7.84 -14.00 26.29
CA VAL A 153 -7.05 -13.11 27.15
C VAL A 153 -5.68 -13.70 27.47
N ALA A 154 -5.63 -14.99 27.82
CA ALA A 154 -4.38 -15.67 28.15
C ALA A 154 -3.42 -15.73 26.96
N ARG A 155 -3.91 -16.08 25.76
CA ARG A 155 -3.09 -16.07 24.54
C ARG A 155 -2.53 -14.68 24.24
N ALA A 156 -3.33 -13.63 24.39
CA ALA A 156 -2.86 -12.25 24.20
C ALA A 156 -1.75 -11.88 25.19
N ILE A 157 -1.89 -12.23 26.47
CA ILE A 157 -0.86 -12.03 27.49
C ILE A 157 0.43 -12.78 27.12
N VAL A 158 0.32 -14.05 26.73
CA VAL A 158 1.49 -14.86 26.33
C VAL A 158 2.17 -14.27 25.10
N SER A 159 1.42 -13.78 24.11
CA SER A 159 2.00 -13.09 22.95
C SER A 159 2.71 -11.79 23.35
N LEU A 160 2.14 -10.98 24.24
CA LEU A 160 2.78 -9.76 24.76
C LEU A 160 4.08 -10.07 25.53
N TYR A 161 4.03 -11.09 26.38
CA TYR A 161 5.20 -11.57 27.12
C TYR A 161 6.29 -12.10 26.17
N ALA A 162 5.89 -12.86 25.14
CA ALA A 162 6.80 -13.34 24.11
C ALA A 162 7.49 -12.18 23.38
N LEU A 163 6.71 -11.18 22.92
CA LEU A 163 7.25 -10.00 22.27
C LEU A 163 8.25 -9.27 23.16
N HIS A 164 7.91 -9.00 24.41
CA HIS A 164 8.79 -8.32 25.36
C HIS A 164 10.16 -9.02 25.50
N ASN A 165 10.15 -10.35 25.63
CA ASN A 165 11.38 -11.14 25.80
C ASN A 165 12.19 -11.33 24.51
N LEU A 166 11.58 -11.14 23.33
CA LEU A 166 12.21 -11.33 22.02
C LEU A 166 12.80 -10.03 21.44
N THR A 167 12.56 -8.88 22.07
CA THR A 167 12.92 -7.55 21.52
C THR A 167 13.90 -6.74 22.37
N THR A 168 14.70 -7.35 23.25
CA THR A 168 15.45 -6.62 24.29
C THR A 168 16.68 -5.84 23.80
N GLU A 169 17.34 -6.21 22.69
CA GLU A 169 18.45 -5.43 22.10
C GLU A 169 18.32 -5.32 20.58
N LYS A 170 18.66 -4.15 20.02
CA LYS A 170 18.74 -3.92 18.57
C LYS A 170 20.21 -3.72 18.20
N ARG A 171 20.73 -4.55 17.30
CA ARG A 171 22.08 -4.40 16.75
C ARG A 171 21.99 -3.87 15.33
N GLY A 172 22.90 -2.97 14.95
CA GLY A 172 23.02 -2.52 13.57
C GLY A 172 23.54 -3.67 12.70
N MET A 173 22.68 -4.25 11.86
CA MET A 173 23.04 -5.33 10.95
C MET A 173 23.67 -4.78 9.67
N ARG A 174 24.80 -5.36 9.25
CA ARG A 174 25.41 -5.12 7.95
C ARG A 174 25.18 -6.30 7.02
N TYR A 175 25.16 -6.01 5.73
CA TYR A 175 24.98 -6.99 4.66
C TYR A 175 26.22 -7.01 3.79
N VAL A 176 26.71 -8.21 3.47
CA VAL A 176 27.88 -8.43 2.62
C VAL A 176 27.46 -9.05 1.30
N SER A 177 28.19 -8.76 0.23
CA SER A 177 28.01 -9.44 -1.05
C SER A 177 28.55 -10.87 -1.01
N THR A 178 27.94 -11.80 -1.75
CA THR A 178 28.49 -13.15 -1.94
C THR A 178 29.78 -13.17 -2.78
N ASN A 179 29.99 -12.15 -3.61
CA ASN A 179 31.15 -12.06 -4.51
C ASN A 179 32.35 -11.30 -3.88
N SER A 180 32.11 -10.36 -2.96
CA SER A 180 33.13 -9.52 -2.33
C SER A 180 32.78 -9.13 -0.89
N HIS A 181 33.63 -8.33 -0.25
CA HIS A 181 33.36 -7.74 1.07
C HIS A 181 32.67 -6.37 1.00
N SER A 182 32.03 -6.01 -0.12
CA SER A 182 31.20 -4.80 -0.17
C SER A 182 30.08 -4.90 0.88
N THR A 183 29.91 -3.84 1.67
CA THR A 183 28.92 -3.81 2.75
C THR A 183 27.83 -2.79 2.50
N ALA A 184 26.62 -3.09 2.97
CA ALA A 184 25.46 -2.20 2.91
C ALA A 184 24.62 -2.33 4.19
N SER A 185 23.83 -1.31 4.52
CA SER A 185 22.72 -1.43 5.47
C SER A 185 21.59 -2.27 4.87
N PHE A 186 20.59 -2.66 5.67
CA PHE A 186 19.42 -3.37 5.13
C PHE A 186 18.68 -2.52 4.10
N SER A 187 18.39 -1.26 4.42
CA SER A 187 17.69 -0.35 3.52
C SER A 187 18.45 -0.11 2.22
N GLU A 188 19.78 -0.01 2.26
CA GLU A 188 20.64 0.10 1.07
C GLU A 188 20.59 -1.18 0.23
N ALA A 189 20.84 -2.34 0.85
CA ALA A 189 20.83 -3.64 0.19
C ALA A 189 19.47 -3.97 -0.45
N MET A 190 18.37 -3.61 0.22
CA MET A 190 17.01 -3.77 -0.29
C MET A 190 16.77 -2.91 -1.54
N LYS A 191 17.19 -1.63 -1.52
CA LYS A 191 17.02 -0.70 -2.64
C LYS A 191 17.85 -1.09 -3.87
N LEU A 192 19.09 -1.53 -3.65
CA LEU A 192 19.99 -1.99 -4.70
C LEU A 192 19.51 -3.32 -5.30
N GLY A 193 19.00 -4.23 -4.46
CA GLY A 193 18.58 -5.57 -4.86
C GLY A 193 19.77 -6.50 -5.16
N LEU A 194 20.59 -6.14 -6.14
CA LEU A 194 21.85 -6.80 -6.50
C LEU A 194 23.03 -5.96 -6.02
N ALA A 195 24.10 -6.59 -5.55
CA ALA A 195 25.31 -5.85 -5.19
C ALA A 195 26.03 -5.32 -6.45
N PRO A 196 26.82 -4.23 -6.36
CA PRO A 196 27.52 -3.64 -7.51
C PRO A 196 28.48 -4.60 -8.23
N ASP A 197 29.00 -5.61 -7.51
CA ASP A 197 29.88 -6.66 -8.02
C ASP A 197 29.13 -7.89 -8.57
N LYS A 198 27.82 -7.74 -8.80
CA LYS A 198 26.88 -8.78 -9.27
C LYS A 198 26.64 -9.93 -8.28
N GLY A 199 27.19 -9.84 -7.06
CA GLY A 199 26.86 -10.77 -5.98
C GLY A 199 25.51 -10.47 -5.33
N LEU A 200 25.09 -11.35 -4.43
CA LEU A 200 23.87 -11.20 -3.65
C LEU A 200 24.17 -10.76 -2.23
N PHE A 201 23.36 -9.86 -1.68
CA PHE A 201 23.49 -9.48 -0.28
C PHE A 201 23.03 -10.61 0.65
N VAL A 202 23.81 -10.86 1.71
CA VAL A 202 23.50 -11.76 2.83
C VAL A 202 23.83 -11.06 4.16
N PRO A 203 23.12 -11.36 5.27
CA PRO A 203 23.50 -10.82 6.57
C PRO A 203 24.93 -11.21 6.93
N GLU A 204 25.73 -10.26 7.43
CA GLU A 204 27.10 -10.51 7.88
C GLU A 204 27.13 -11.50 9.05
N THR A 205 26.14 -11.39 9.94
CA THR A 205 25.94 -12.32 11.07
C THR A 205 24.48 -12.75 11.15
N ILE A 206 24.25 -13.94 11.70
CA ILE A 206 22.90 -14.47 11.97
C ILE A 206 22.86 -14.85 13.46
N PRO A 207 22.45 -13.92 14.34
CA PRO A 207 22.46 -14.17 15.78
C PRO A 207 21.36 -15.18 16.17
N PRO A 208 21.70 -16.26 16.89
CA PRO A 208 20.72 -17.25 17.29
C PRO A 208 19.82 -16.75 18.43
N PHE A 209 18.58 -17.24 18.45
CA PHE A 209 17.72 -17.10 19.63
C PHE A 209 18.09 -18.16 20.69
N PRO A 210 18.16 -17.78 21.98
CA PRO A 210 18.18 -18.75 23.07
C PRO A 210 17.02 -19.74 22.96
N ALA A 211 17.24 -21.00 23.34
CA ALA A 211 16.24 -22.06 23.23
C ALA A 211 14.92 -21.74 23.98
N GLU A 212 15.00 -21.00 25.08
CA GLU A 212 13.82 -20.55 25.83
C GLU A 212 12.99 -19.51 25.06
N GLN A 213 13.65 -18.60 24.34
CA GLN A 213 13.02 -17.60 23.47
C GLN A 213 12.40 -18.23 22.23
N LEU A 214 13.07 -19.23 21.64
CA LEU A 214 12.55 -19.96 20.49
C LEU A 214 11.21 -20.63 20.78
N ARG A 215 11.02 -21.15 22.00
CA ARG A 215 9.73 -21.73 22.40
C ARG A 215 8.60 -20.70 22.37
N LEU A 216 8.87 -19.45 22.72
CA LEU A 216 7.88 -18.37 22.76
C LEU A 216 7.34 -18.01 21.36
N MET A 217 8.11 -18.25 20.30
CA MET A 217 7.71 -17.99 18.90
C MET A 217 6.41 -18.72 18.52
N ARG A 218 6.09 -19.86 19.15
CA ARG A 218 4.87 -20.64 18.87
C ARG A 218 3.57 -19.91 19.23
N HIS A 219 3.66 -18.94 20.14
CA HIS A 219 2.50 -18.20 20.63
C HIS A 219 2.28 -16.87 19.90
N LEU A 220 3.11 -16.56 18.90
CA LEU A 220 2.97 -15.35 18.11
C LEU A 220 1.99 -15.55 16.95
N THR A 221 1.25 -14.49 16.63
CA THR A 221 0.56 -14.36 15.34
C THR A 221 1.56 -14.19 14.21
N TYR A 222 1.13 -14.37 12.95
CA TYR A 222 2.05 -14.27 11.81
C TYR A 222 2.72 -12.89 11.69
N PRO A 223 1.98 -11.76 11.80
CA PRO A 223 2.59 -10.44 11.82
C PRO A 223 3.62 -10.27 12.94
N GLN A 224 3.34 -10.78 14.13
CA GLN A 224 4.26 -10.71 15.27
C GLN A 224 5.51 -11.56 15.05
N THR A 225 5.38 -12.78 14.53
CA THR A 225 6.51 -13.61 14.14
C THR A 225 7.38 -12.90 13.10
N ALA A 226 6.75 -12.30 12.09
CA ALA A 226 7.45 -11.53 11.06
C ALA A 226 8.17 -10.31 11.64
N PHE A 227 7.53 -9.56 12.54
CA PHE A 227 8.16 -8.44 13.24
C PHE A 227 9.39 -8.87 14.03
N VAL A 228 9.28 -9.90 14.87
CA VAL A 228 10.41 -10.40 15.69
C VAL A 228 11.59 -10.82 14.83
N VAL A 229 11.32 -11.58 13.76
CA VAL A 229 12.36 -12.04 12.83
C VAL A 229 12.98 -10.85 12.09
N MET A 230 12.16 -10.00 11.49
CA MET A 230 12.65 -8.87 10.70
C MET A 230 13.40 -7.83 11.54
N ARG A 231 13.05 -7.68 12.82
CA ARG A 231 13.73 -6.76 13.74
C ARG A 231 15.22 -7.09 13.91
N GLN A 232 15.63 -8.35 13.79
CA GLN A 232 17.05 -8.74 13.85
C GLN A 232 17.86 -8.24 12.64
N PHE A 233 17.17 -7.99 11.53
CA PHE A 233 17.80 -7.82 10.22
C PHE A 233 17.58 -6.43 9.61
N ALA A 234 16.46 -5.78 9.91
CA ALA A 234 16.06 -4.52 9.31
C ALA A 234 16.51 -3.31 10.14
N ASP A 235 16.97 -2.28 9.45
CA ASP A 235 17.32 -0.97 10.01
C ASP A 235 16.10 -0.02 10.10
N ILE A 236 14.92 -0.57 10.38
CA ILE A 236 13.63 0.15 10.45
C ILE A 236 13.20 0.29 11.92
N PRO A 237 12.73 1.46 12.40
CA PRO A 237 12.20 1.63 13.76
C PRO A 237 11.10 0.62 14.13
N ASP A 238 11.07 0.19 15.38
CA ASP A 238 10.26 -0.96 15.82
C ASP A 238 8.75 -0.72 15.61
N ASP A 239 8.24 0.47 15.95
CA ASP A 239 6.83 0.81 15.74
C ASP A 239 6.46 0.82 14.25
N GLY A 240 7.35 1.35 13.41
CA GLY A 240 7.17 1.36 11.95
C GLY A 240 7.15 -0.06 11.40
N LEU A 241 8.13 -0.89 11.78
CA LEU A 241 8.23 -2.27 11.29
C LEU A 241 7.05 -3.12 11.75
N ARG A 242 6.59 -2.96 13.01
CA ARG A 242 5.43 -3.67 13.55
C ARG A 242 4.19 -3.36 12.73
N LYS A 243 3.90 -2.06 12.53
CA LYS A 243 2.76 -1.61 11.72
C LYS A 243 2.84 -2.14 10.29
N MET A 244 4.01 -2.11 9.66
CA MET A 244 4.19 -2.67 8.31
C MET A 244 3.90 -4.17 8.25
N CYS A 245 4.26 -4.95 9.28
CA CYS A 245 3.94 -6.38 9.34
C CYS A 245 2.43 -6.60 9.50
N GLU A 246 1.77 -5.85 10.38
CA GLU A 246 0.31 -5.90 10.56
C GLU A 246 -0.44 -5.54 9.27
N ASP A 247 -0.02 -4.47 8.60
CA ASP A 247 -0.59 -4.01 7.33
C ASP A 247 -0.33 -5.00 6.18
N ALA A 248 0.78 -5.76 6.22
CA ALA A 248 1.18 -6.69 5.16
C ALA A 248 0.43 -8.02 5.23
N TYR A 249 0.13 -8.49 6.43
CA TYR A 249 -0.31 -9.86 6.68
C TYR A 249 -1.72 -9.90 7.26
N THR A 250 -2.69 -9.59 6.40
CA THR A 250 -4.13 -9.56 6.71
C THR A 250 -4.84 -10.89 6.40
N PHE A 251 -4.07 -11.95 6.19
CA PHE A 251 -4.53 -13.29 5.83
C PHE A 251 -3.91 -14.34 6.75
N ASP A 252 -4.57 -15.49 6.88
CA ASP A 252 -4.15 -16.59 7.73
C ASP A 252 -3.18 -17.55 7.02
N VAL A 253 -2.60 -18.47 7.80
CA VAL A 253 -1.75 -19.57 7.28
C VAL A 253 -2.23 -20.89 7.91
N PRO A 254 -3.28 -21.52 7.36
CA PRO A 254 -3.81 -22.77 7.86
C PRO A 254 -2.76 -23.89 7.88
N ILE A 255 -2.76 -24.66 8.97
CA ILE A 255 -1.93 -25.87 9.13
C ILE A 255 -2.87 -27.07 9.18
N GLU A 256 -2.91 -27.84 8.11
CA GLU A 256 -3.81 -28.97 7.93
C GLU A 256 -3.07 -30.27 8.27
N GLY A 257 -3.51 -30.96 9.32
CA GLY A 257 -2.94 -32.26 9.69
C GLY A 257 -3.59 -33.39 8.90
N HIS A 258 -2.78 -34.18 8.21
CA HIS A 258 -3.20 -35.46 7.60
C HIS A 258 -2.34 -36.59 8.16
N GLU A 259 -2.78 -37.84 7.92
CA GLU A 259 -2.16 -39.05 8.49
C GLU A 259 -0.65 -39.13 8.21
N ASP A 260 -0.23 -38.88 6.97
CA ASP A 260 1.17 -39.04 6.56
C ASP A 260 1.96 -37.71 6.48
N ILE A 261 1.28 -36.58 6.47
CA ILE A 261 1.90 -35.28 6.21
C ILE A 261 1.06 -34.14 6.78
N THR A 262 1.71 -33.07 7.22
CA THR A 262 1.04 -31.80 7.53
C THR A 262 1.17 -30.85 6.33
N ILE A 263 0.12 -30.12 5.97
CA ILE A 263 0.14 -29.12 4.90
C ILE A 263 0.05 -27.73 5.50
N ALA A 264 1.02 -26.87 5.19
CA ALA A 264 0.96 -25.44 5.48
C ALA A 264 0.45 -24.70 4.23
N ARG A 265 -0.74 -24.13 4.32
CA ARG A 265 -1.39 -23.40 3.22
C ARG A 265 -0.79 -22.01 3.08
N MET A 266 0.25 -21.90 2.25
CA MET A 266 0.96 -20.65 1.96
C MET A 266 0.27 -19.84 0.85
N ASP A 267 -0.99 -20.13 0.56
CA ASP A 267 -1.73 -19.71 -0.62
C ASP A 267 -3.00 -18.89 -0.30
N ARG A 268 -3.12 -18.39 0.95
CA ARG A 268 -4.26 -17.57 1.40
C ARG A 268 -4.08 -16.07 1.20
N GLY A 269 -2.92 -15.66 0.69
CA GLY A 269 -2.65 -14.27 0.35
C GLY A 269 -3.49 -13.74 -0.84
N PRO A 270 -3.40 -12.43 -1.12
CA PRO A 270 -4.19 -11.76 -2.14
C PRO A 270 -4.01 -12.32 -3.57
N THR A 271 -2.90 -13.02 -3.84
CA THR A 271 -2.63 -13.61 -5.16
C THR A 271 -2.60 -15.13 -5.14
N ALA A 272 -3.03 -15.69 -4.02
CA ALA A 272 -3.12 -17.11 -3.77
C ALA A 272 -1.78 -17.85 -3.98
N SER A 273 -0.68 -17.25 -3.51
CA SER A 273 0.66 -17.85 -3.55
C SER A 273 1.56 -17.37 -2.42
N PHE A 274 2.56 -18.17 -2.07
CA PHE A 274 3.50 -17.85 -0.98
C PHE A 274 4.34 -16.60 -1.24
N LYS A 275 4.37 -16.13 -2.49
CA LYS A 275 5.10 -14.92 -2.87
C LYS A 275 4.47 -13.66 -2.28
N ASP A 276 3.20 -13.73 -1.88
CA ASP A 276 2.50 -12.67 -1.16
C ASP A 276 3.20 -12.29 0.14
N PHE A 277 3.71 -13.27 0.90
CA PHE A 277 4.38 -13.01 2.17
C PHE A 277 5.58 -12.07 2.01
N ALA A 278 6.41 -12.33 1.01
CA ALA A 278 7.58 -11.48 0.76
C ALA A 278 7.20 -10.17 0.08
N ALA A 279 6.30 -10.19 -0.91
CA ALA A 279 5.96 -9.02 -1.71
C ALA A 279 5.21 -7.96 -0.91
N GLN A 280 4.27 -8.37 -0.05
CA GLN A 280 3.46 -7.45 0.76
C GLN A 280 4.36 -6.65 1.71
N LEU A 281 5.22 -7.31 2.49
CA LEU A 281 6.10 -6.59 3.40
C LEU A 281 7.18 -5.77 2.66
N LEU A 282 7.74 -6.30 1.55
CA LEU A 282 8.70 -5.56 0.73
C LEU A 282 8.13 -4.20 0.29
N SER A 283 6.90 -4.17 -0.22
CA SER A 283 6.30 -2.94 -0.74
C SER A 283 6.24 -1.83 0.32
N ARG A 284 5.85 -2.18 1.56
CA ARG A 284 5.76 -1.26 2.68
C ARG A 284 7.14 -0.79 3.15
N MET A 285 8.12 -1.70 3.23
CA MET A 285 9.51 -1.35 3.56
C MET A 285 10.15 -0.46 2.50
N MET A 286 9.93 -0.74 1.20
CA MET A 286 10.45 0.09 0.11
C MET A 286 9.81 1.46 0.10
N THR A 287 8.49 1.57 0.26
CA THR A 287 7.79 2.85 0.36
C THR A 287 8.28 3.67 1.55
N HIS A 288 8.46 3.04 2.71
CA HIS A 288 9.04 3.71 3.88
C HIS A 288 10.46 4.22 3.58
N ALA A 289 11.31 3.37 3.01
CA ALA A 289 12.69 3.72 2.73
C ALA A 289 12.84 4.75 1.58
N ALA A 290 11.83 4.88 0.70
CA ALA A 290 11.81 5.87 -0.37
C ALA A 290 11.62 7.29 0.15
N ASP A 291 10.91 7.46 1.28
CA ASP A 291 10.69 8.74 1.94
C ASP A 291 10.12 9.80 0.98
N GLY A 292 8.96 9.48 0.38
CA GLY A 292 8.27 10.35 -0.60
C GLY A 292 8.91 10.42 -1.99
N ARG A 293 10.09 9.83 -2.21
CA ARG A 293 10.73 9.78 -3.54
C ARG A 293 10.07 8.75 -4.46
N LYS A 294 10.20 8.99 -5.77
CA LYS A 294 9.72 8.08 -6.81
C LYS A 294 10.46 6.73 -6.75
N LEU A 295 9.69 5.65 -6.78
CA LEU A 295 10.16 4.27 -6.89
C LEU A 295 9.81 3.74 -8.27
N ALA A 296 10.81 3.43 -9.08
CA ALA A 296 10.60 2.71 -10.34
C ALA A 296 11.01 1.24 -10.14
N ILE A 297 10.07 0.33 -10.29
CA ILE A 297 10.24 -1.09 -9.97
C ILE A 297 10.13 -1.92 -11.24
N LEU A 298 11.11 -2.77 -11.47
CA LEU A 298 11.10 -3.74 -12.57
C LEU A 298 11.13 -5.16 -12.01
N THR A 299 10.22 -6.00 -12.49
CA THR A 299 10.09 -7.39 -12.05
C THR A 299 9.92 -8.30 -13.27
N ALA A 300 10.80 -9.28 -13.43
CA ALA A 300 10.59 -10.38 -14.38
C ALA A 300 9.99 -11.59 -13.65
N THR A 301 8.99 -12.25 -14.26
CA THR A 301 8.27 -13.36 -13.63
C THR A 301 8.00 -14.52 -14.60
N SER A 302 7.95 -15.74 -14.06
CA SER A 302 7.45 -16.95 -14.71
C SER A 302 5.99 -17.25 -14.34
N GLY A 303 5.28 -16.28 -13.73
CA GLY A 303 3.92 -16.42 -13.23
C GLY A 303 3.70 -15.66 -11.93
N ASP A 304 3.64 -16.39 -10.81
CA ASP A 304 3.18 -15.85 -9.51
C ASP A 304 3.92 -14.61 -9.00
N THR A 305 5.23 -14.47 -9.26
CA THR A 305 6.02 -13.36 -8.70
C THR A 305 5.45 -12.02 -9.14
N GLY A 306 5.08 -11.92 -10.43
CA GLY A 306 4.49 -10.71 -10.99
C GLY A 306 3.11 -10.44 -10.41
N GLY A 307 2.26 -11.46 -10.24
CA GLY A 307 0.97 -11.29 -9.57
C GLY A 307 1.14 -10.70 -8.16
N ALA A 308 1.99 -11.32 -7.32
CA ALA A 308 2.25 -10.87 -5.96
C ALA A 308 2.82 -9.44 -5.90
N VAL A 309 3.75 -9.10 -6.79
CA VAL A 309 4.32 -7.73 -6.88
C VAL A 309 3.27 -6.73 -7.37
N ALA A 310 2.46 -7.08 -8.38
CA ALA A 310 1.36 -6.23 -8.84
C ALA A 310 0.41 -5.90 -7.69
N ALA A 311 -0.05 -6.92 -6.96
CA ALA A 311 -0.97 -6.74 -5.85
C ALA A 311 -0.35 -5.95 -4.68
N ALA A 312 0.93 -6.16 -4.37
CA ALA A 312 1.60 -5.49 -3.26
C ALA A 312 1.85 -3.99 -3.52
N PHE A 313 2.18 -3.61 -4.76
CA PHE A 313 2.52 -2.22 -5.10
C PHE A 313 1.37 -1.41 -5.70
N LYS A 314 0.24 -2.06 -6.01
CA LYS A 314 -0.93 -1.39 -6.58
C LYS A 314 -1.43 -0.29 -5.66
N GLY A 315 -1.61 0.90 -6.21
CA GLY A 315 -2.13 2.07 -5.50
C GLY A 315 -1.13 2.75 -4.56
N LEU A 316 0.11 2.25 -4.44
CA LEU A 316 1.12 2.92 -3.63
C LEU A 316 1.57 4.23 -4.30
N PRO A 317 1.51 5.36 -3.59
CA PRO A 317 1.92 6.65 -4.15
C PRO A 317 3.42 6.63 -4.46
N HIS A 318 3.79 7.34 -5.53
CA HIS A 318 5.17 7.47 -6.01
C HIS A 318 5.82 6.17 -6.51
N ALA A 319 5.15 5.01 -6.48
CA ALA A 319 5.64 3.77 -7.07
C ALA A 319 5.12 3.59 -8.51
N GLN A 320 6.00 3.31 -9.45
CA GLN A 320 5.69 2.84 -10.80
C GLN A 320 6.29 1.44 -10.99
N VAL A 321 5.48 0.49 -11.44
CA VAL A 321 5.90 -0.91 -11.53
C VAL A 321 5.73 -1.42 -12.95
N ALA A 322 6.80 -1.97 -13.52
CA ALA A 322 6.76 -2.71 -14.76
C ALA A 322 7.01 -4.20 -14.49
N ILE A 323 6.15 -5.06 -15.05
CA ILE A 323 6.21 -6.51 -14.86
C ILE A 323 6.40 -7.18 -16.21
N LEU A 324 7.55 -7.81 -16.41
CA LEU A 324 7.89 -8.59 -17.60
C LEU A 324 7.45 -10.04 -17.41
N MET A 325 6.69 -10.56 -18.37
CA MET A 325 6.27 -11.96 -18.40
C MET A 325 6.35 -12.56 -19.81
N PRO A 326 6.72 -13.84 -19.95
CA PRO A 326 6.63 -14.57 -21.21
C PRO A 326 5.17 -14.94 -21.48
N LEU A 327 4.60 -14.48 -22.60
CA LEU A 327 3.17 -14.66 -22.88
C LEU A 327 2.75 -16.16 -22.92
N GLY A 328 3.63 -17.04 -23.38
CA GLY A 328 3.34 -18.46 -23.58
C GLY A 328 3.59 -19.39 -22.40
N GLU A 329 4.24 -18.93 -21.32
CA GLU A 329 4.67 -19.80 -20.20
C GLU A 329 3.93 -19.53 -18.89
N VAL A 330 3.04 -18.53 -18.87
CA VAL A 330 2.21 -18.18 -17.71
C VAL A 330 0.78 -18.70 -17.91
N THR A 331 0.15 -19.18 -16.83
CA THR A 331 -1.26 -19.59 -16.88
C THR A 331 -2.18 -18.38 -17.03
N ASP A 332 -3.40 -18.58 -17.53
CA ASP A 332 -4.39 -17.49 -17.66
C ASP A 332 -4.68 -16.78 -16.34
N THR A 333 -4.76 -17.53 -15.24
CA THR A 333 -5.01 -16.95 -13.91
C THR A 333 -3.83 -16.07 -13.50
N GLN A 334 -2.59 -16.55 -13.66
CA GLN A 334 -1.38 -15.77 -13.33
C GLN A 334 -1.26 -14.53 -14.22
N ARG A 335 -1.50 -14.67 -15.53
CA ARG A 335 -1.50 -13.57 -16.50
C ARG A 335 -2.48 -12.47 -16.08
N ARG A 336 -3.73 -12.84 -15.81
CA ARG A 336 -4.79 -11.91 -15.42
C ARG A 336 -4.47 -11.16 -14.14
N GLN A 337 -3.88 -11.81 -13.13
CA GLN A 337 -3.44 -11.11 -11.90
C GLN A 337 -2.52 -9.91 -12.18
N MET A 338 -1.75 -9.95 -13.26
CA MET A 338 -0.86 -8.86 -13.66
C MET A 338 -1.56 -7.88 -14.62
N THR A 339 -2.23 -8.40 -15.66
CA THR A 339 -2.81 -7.57 -16.74
C THR A 339 -4.06 -6.81 -16.31
N THR A 340 -4.78 -7.25 -15.27
CA THR A 340 -5.98 -6.58 -14.77
C THR A 340 -5.68 -5.67 -13.57
N ALA A 341 -4.41 -5.54 -13.18
CA ALA A 341 -4.03 -4.78 -11.98
C ALA A 341 -4.34 -3.28 -12.12
N GLY A 342 -4.00 -2.69 -13.28
CA GLY A 342 -4.25 -1.28 -13.60
C GLY A 342 -3.51 -0.27 -12.71
N GLY A 343 -3.83 1.02 -12.87
CA GLY A 343 -3.27 2.10 -12.06
C GLY A 343 -1.78 2.34 -12.33
N ASN A 344 -0.94 2.14 -11.31
CA ASN A 344 0.51 2.33 -11.38
C ASN A 344 1.29 1.07 -11.80
N ILE A 345 0.59 0.02 -12.22
CA ILE A 345 1.15 -1.25 -12.67
C ILE A 345 1.07 -1.37 -14.19
N THR A 346 2.21 -1.64 -14.83
CA THR A 346 2.35 -1.87 -16.27
C THR A 346 2.77 -3.32 -16.51
N ALA A 347 1.87 -4.14 -17.04
CA ALA A 347 2.19 -5.49 -17.50
C ALA A 347 2.81 -5.45 -18.91
N VAL A 348 3.92 -6.15 -19.10
CA VAL A 348 4.69 -6.21 -20.35
C VAL A 348 4.91 -7.67 -20.74
N CYS A 349 4.23 -8.10 -21.79
CA CYS A 349 4.34 -9.42 -22.39
C CYS A 349 5.52 -9.45 -23.35
N VAL A 350 6.54 -10.24 -23.04
CA VAL A 350 7.68 -10.49 -23.93
C VAL A 350 7.35 -11.69 -24.80
N LYS A 351 7.54 -11.57 -26.11
CA LYS A 351 7.44 -12.69 -27.06
C LYS A 351 8.69 -13.57 -27.03
N GLY A 352 8.91 -14.20 -25.88
CA GLY A 352 10.04 -15.08 -25.62
C GLY A 352 9.81 -15.94 -24.40
N THR A 353 10.89 -16.45 -23.84
CA THR A 353 10.93 -17.29 -22.64
C THR A 353 11.06 -16.47 -21.36
N PHE A 354 10.91 -17.11 -20.21
CA PHE A 354 11.26 -16.48 -18.93
C PHE A 354 12.74 -16.03 -18.88
N ASP A 355 13.65 -16.78 -19.49
CA ASP A 355 15.08 -16.43 -19.54
C ASP A 355 15.30 -15.10 -20.29
N ASP A 356 14.56 -14.85 -21.36
CA ASP A 356 14.59 -13.58 -22.09
C ASP A 356 14.10 -12.42 -21.22
N CYS A 357 12.99 -12.62 -20.48
CA CYS A 357 12.47 -11.63 -19.53
C CYS A 357 13.51 -11.30 -18.44
N GLN A 358 14.17 -12.32 -17.90
CA GLN A 358 15.19 -12.15 -16.87
C GLN A 358 16.45 -11.47 -17.42
N ALA A 359 16.87 -11.79 -18.65
CA ALA A 359 18.00 -11.14 -19.32
C ALA A 359 17.73 -9.65 -19.56
N LEU A 360 16.53 -9.30 -20.05
CA LEU A 360 16.10 -7.91 -20.21
C LEU A 360 16.10 -7.14 -18.89
N ALA A 361 15.56 -7.73 -17.82
CA ALA A 361 15.56 -7.10 -16.50
C ALA A 361 16.98 -6.90 -15.96
N LYS A 362 17.86 -7.90 -16.06
CA LYS A 362 19.27 -7.79 -15.65
C LYS A 362 19.98 -6.67 -16.41
N ARG A 363 19.76 -6.56 -17.72
CA ARG A 363 20.31 -5.50 -18.55
C ARG A 363 19.81 -4.12 -18.13
N ALA A 364 18.51 -3.98 -17.84
CA ALA A 364 17.93 -2.74 -17.31
C ALA A 364 18.60 -2.29 -16.01
N PHE A 365 18.78 -3.20 -15.04
CA PHE A 365 19.46 -2.88 -13.78
C PHE A 365 20.93 -2.50 -13.95
N SER A 366 21.60 -3.02 -14.97
CA SER A 366 23.00 -2.68 -15.25
C SER A 366 23.16 -1.34 -15.99
N GLU A 367 22.23 -0.99 -16.88
CA GLU A 367 22.35 0.19 -17.76
C GLU A 367 21.57 1.42 -17.27
N MET A 368 20.57 1.25 -16.41
CA MET A 368 19.67 2.33 -15.96
C MET A 368 19.82 2.60 -14.46
N LYS A 369 19.86 3.90 -14.11
CA LYS A 369 19.88 4.35 -12.71
C LYS A 369 18.45 4.59 -12.20
N GLY A 370 18.23 4.37 -10.90
CA GLY A 370 16.94 4.66 -10.26
C GLY A 370 15.88 3.56 -10.41
N LEU A 371 16.25 2.40 -10.95
CA LEU A 371 15.41 1.19 -10.94
C LEU A 371 15.72 0.35 -9.69
N SER A 372 14.68 -0.18 -9.05
CA SER A 372 14.78 -1.16 -7.99
C SER A 372 14.12 -2.48 -8.40
N SER A 373 14.63 -3.60 -7.87
CA SER A 373 14.10 -4.93 -8.13
C SER A 373 13.20 -5.41 -7.00
N ALA A 374 12.03 -5.96 -7.36
CA ALA A 374 11.17 -6.70 -6.42
C ALA A 374 11.30 -8.23 -6.57
N ASN A 375 12.34 -8.73 -7.25
CA ASN A 375 12.62 -10.15 -7.42
C ASN A 375 13.31 -10.75 -6.19
N SER A 376 13.38 -12.08 -6.11
CA SER A 376 14.01 -12.83 -5.00
C SER A 376 15.52 -12.61 -4.83
N ILE A 377 16.15 -11.85 -5.73
CA ILE A 377 17.53 -11.37 -5.55
C ILE A 377 17.60 -10.33 -4.43
N SER A 378 16.54 -9.55 -4.20
CA SER A 378 16.51 -8.56 -3.12
C SER A 378 16.47 -9.24 -1.76
N VAL A 379 17.28 -8.75 -0.82
CA VAL A 379 17.27 -9.23 0.56
C VAL A 379 15.94 -8.92 1.26
N GLY A 380 15.24 -7.87 0.82
CA GLY A 380 13.88 -7.54 1.26
C GLY A 380 12.81 -8.52 0.79
N ARG A 381 13.09 -9.37 -0.22
CA ARG A 381 12.25 -10.53 -0.57
C ARG A 381 12.65 -11.80 0.17
N LEU A 382 13.92 -11.95 0.53
CA LEU A 382 14.44 -13.15 1.18
C LEU A 382 14.04 -13.21 2.65
N LEU A 383 14.34 -12.16 3.42
CA LEU A 383 14.22 -12.19 4.87
C LEU A 383 12.79 -12.32 5.41
N PRO A 384 11.75 -11.70 4.81
CA PRO A 384 10.38 -11.92 5.26
C PRO A 384 9.95 -13.39 5.20
N GLN A 385 10.56 -14.19 4.34
CA GLN A 385 10.27 -15.62 4.21
C GLN A 385 10.82 -16.46 5.37
N VAL A 386 11.78 -15.92 6.14
CA VAL A 386 12.30 -16.59 7.34
C VAL A 386 11.17 -16.76 8.38
N ALA A 387 10.27 -15.78 8.46
CA ALA A 387 9.18 -15.73 9.43
C ALA A 387 8.22 -16.92 9.33
N TYR A 388 7.81 -17.31 8.11
CA TYR A 388 6.85 -18.41 7.98
C TYR A 388 7.43 -19.76 8.39
N HIS A 389 8.74 -19.96 8.34
CA HIS A 389 9.35 -21.20 8.82
C HIS A 389 9.18 -21.35 10.33
N PHE A 390 9.40 -20.27 11.10
CA PHE A 390 9.12 -20.26 12.54
C PHE A 390 7.63 -20.43 12.83
N TYR A 391 6.77 -19.74 12.07
CA TYR A 391 5.33 -19.82 12.27
C TYR A 391 4.78 -21.22 12.01
N VAL A 392 5.17 -21.84 10.89
CA VAL A 392 4.78 -23.18 10.48
C VAL A 392 5.32 -24.21 11.47
N TRP A 393 6.59 -24.14 11.86
CA TRP A 393 7.16 -25.03 12.87
C TRP A 393 6.44 -24.91 14.20
N GLY A 394 6.18 -23.68 14.68
CA GLY A 394 5.52 -23.45 15.96
C GLY A 394 4.12 -24.06 16.06
N ARG A 395 3.42 -24.19 14.94
CA ARG A 395 2.05 -24.75 14.86
C ARG A 395 2.01 -26.22 14.47
N SER A 396 2.94 -26.68 13.65
CA SER A 396 3.00 -28.07 13.21
C SER A 396 3.79 -28.96 14.17
N GLY A 397 4.79 -28.42 14.86
CA GLY A 397 5.77 -29.22 15.60
C GLY A 397 6.60 -30.13 14.69
N ALA A 398 6.81 -29.75 13.43
CA ALA A 398 7.51 -30.58 12.44
C ALA A 398 9.00 -30.74 12.75
N ASP A 399 9.53 -31.93 12.46
CA ASP A 399 10.97 -32.23 12.45
C ASP A 399 11.60 -31.92 11.09
N THR A 400 10.79 -31.99 10.02
CA THR A 400 11.22 -31.74 8.64
C THR A 400 10.26 -30.78 7.92
N ILE A 401 10.79 -29.73 7.30
CA ILE A 401 10.03 -28.81 6.43
C ILE A 401 10.35 -29.13 4.96
N VAL A 402 9.31 -29.32 4.16
CA VAL A 402 9.41 -29.67 2.74
C VAL A 402 9.11 -28.44 1.90
N VAL A 403 10.08 -28.07 1.06
CA VAL A 403 10.05 -26.82 0.29
C VAL A 403 10.09 -27.15 -1.20
N PRO A 404 8.96 -27.07 -1.91
CA PRO A 404 8.94 -27.03 -3.37
C PRO A 404 9.80 -25.87 -3.88
N SER A 405 10.88 -26.19 -4.59
CA SER A 405 12.02 -25.32 -4.79
C SER A 405 12.31 -25.10 -6.27
N GLY A 406 12.32 -23.83 -6.69
CA GLY A 406 12.89 -23.39 -7.96
C GLY A 406 14.11 -22.53 -7.69
N ASN A 407 13.91 -21.23 -7.53
CA ASN A 407 14.99 -20.26 -7.33
C ASN A 407 15.66 -20.28 -5.93
N LEU A 408 15.41 -21.32 -5.14
CA LEU A 408 15.89 -21.58 -3.76
C LEU A 408 15.63 -20.49 -2.68
N GLY A 409 14.90 -19.41 -2.98
CA GLY A 409 14.69 -18.32 -2.01
C GLY A 409 14.01 -18.76 -0.70
N SER A 410 12.96 -19.58 -0.80
CA SER A 410 12.26 -20.14 0.36
C SER A 410 13.17 -21.07 1.18
N LEU A 411 13.89 -21.98 0.51
CA LEU A 411 14.83 -22.89 1.15
C LEU A 411 15.93 -22.12 1.90
N VAL A 412 16.56 -21.12 1.27
CA VAL A 412 17.60 -20.30 1.91
C VAL A 412 17.04 -19.55 3.13
N ALA A 413 15.80 -19.04 3.06
CA ALA A 413 15.15 -18.45 4.23
C ALA A 413 14.95 -19.47 5.36
N GLY A 414 14.63 -20.73 5.03
CA GLY A 414 14.59 -21.83 5.99
C GLY A 414 15.95 -22.13 6.63
N ILE A 415 17.03 -22.10 5.86
CA ILE A 415 18.39 -22.27 6.39
C ILE A 415 18.83 -21.09 7.27
N ILE A 416 18.42 -19.87 6.94
CA ILE A 416 18.59 -18.72 7.83
C ILE A 416 17.83 -18.96 9.14
N ALA A 417 16.57 -19.43 9.08
CA ALA A 417 15.81 -19.78 10.29
C ALA A 417 16.51 -20.86 11.12
N LYS A 418 17.13 -21.86 10.47
CA LYS A 418 17.93 -22.89 11.14
C LYS A 418 19.17 -22.32 11.82
N ARG A 419 19.89 -21.40 11.17
CA ARG A 419 21.04 -20.72 11.79
C ARG A 419 20.64 -19.80 12.95
N ILE A 420 19.42 -19.26 12.93
CA ILE A 420 18.83 -18.57 14.09
C ILE A 420 18.51 -19.56 15.23
N GLY A 421 18.33 -20.86 14.94
CA GLY A 421 18.16 -21.91 15.94
C GLY A 421 16.95 -22.83 15.72
N LEU A 422 16.22 -22.69 14.60
CA LEU A 422 15.08 -23.55 14.29
C LEU A 422 15.50 -25.03 14.14
N PRO A 423 14.99 -25.97 14.97
CA PRO A 423 15.50 -27.34 15.04
C PRO A 423 14.84 -28.25 14.02
N VAL A 424 14.97 -27.93 12.73
CA VAL A 424 14.34 -28.69 11.64
C VAL A 424 15.36 -29.12 10.58
N ARG A 425 15.08 -30.23 9.90
CA ARG A 425 15.73 -30.58 8.63
C ARG A 425 14.87 -30.07 7.46
N PHE A 426 15.49 -29.85 6.30
CA PHE A 426 14.79 -29.40 5.10
C PHE A 426 14.80 -30.45 3.99
N ILE A 427 13.74 -30.49 3.20
CA ILE A 427 13.72 -31.16 1.90
C ILE A 427 13.63 -30.10 0.81
N ALA A 428 14.62 -30.08 -0.09
CA ALA A 428 14.62 -29.28 -1.30
C ALA A 428 14.03 -30.14 -2.44
N ALA A 429 12.71 -30.02 -2.65
CA ALA A 429 12.00 -30.77 -3.68
C ALA A 429 11.99 -29.95 -4.98
N VAL A 430 12.74 -30.38 -5.99
CA VAL A 430 12.79 -29.75 -7.32
C VAL A 430 12.05 -30.60 -8.34
N ASN A 431 11.69 -30.03 -9.49
CA ASN A 431 11.09 -30.78 -10.59
C ASN A 431 12.18 -31.49 -11.43
N ALA A 432 11.96 -31.71 -12.73
CA ALA A 432 12.96 -32.36 -13.57
C ALA A 432 14.23 -31.51 -13.81
N ASN A 433 14.23 -30.21 -13.43
CA ASN A 433 15.43 -29.38 -13.34
C ASN A 433 16.24 -29.81 -12.11
N ASP A 434 17.23 -30.68 -12.34
CA ASP A 434 17.88 -31.51 -11.33
C ASP A 434 19.29 -31.04 -10.94
N GLU A 435 19.68 -29.81 -11.28
CA GLU A 435 21.00 -29.24 -10.95
C GLU A 435 21.29 -29.22 -9.45
N VAL A 436 20.29 -28.93 -8.61
CA VAL A 436 20.47 -28.90 -7.15
C VAL A 436 20.69 -30.31 -6.58
N PRO A 437 19.84 -31.32 -6.83
CA PRO A 437 20.12 -32.70 -6.43
C PRO A 437 21.48 -33.23 -6.92
N ARG A 438 21.89 -32.91 -8.16
CA ARG A 438 23.21 -33.31 -8.70
C ARG A 438 24.37 -32.64 -7.97
N PHE A 439 24.23 -31.38 -7.59
CA PHE A 439 25.22 -30.69 -6.77
C PHE A 439 25.32 -31.31 -5.38
N PHE A 440 24.20 -31.64 -4.75
CA PHE A 440 24.18 -32.31 -3.45
C PHE A 440 24.80 -33.71 -3.50
N SER A 441 24.64 -34.46 -4.59
CA SER A 441 25.21 -35.80 -4.71
C SER A 441 26.70 -35.79 -5.04
N SER A 442 27.14 -34.92 -5.96
CA SER A 442 28.49 -34.96 -6.52
C SER A 442 29.45 -33.89 -5.97
N GLY A 443 28.93 -32.81 -5.37
CA GLY A 443 29.69 -31.61 -5.02
C GLY A 443 30.10 -30.76 -6.23
N SER A 444 29.80 -31.18 -7.46
CA SER A 444 30.05 -30.41 -8.68
C SER A 444 28.75 -29.78 -9.17
N TYR A 445 28.79 -28.48 -9.49
CA TYR A 445 27.63 -27.76 -9.99
C TYR A 445 27.72 -27.50 -11.48
N ALA A 446 26.65 -27.82 -12.20
CA ALA A 446 26.45 -27.43 -13.58
C ALA A 446 24.96 -27.08 -13.80
N PRO A 447 24.66 -25.89 -14.34
CA PRO A 447 23.27 -25.48 -14.58
C PRO A 447 22.62 -26.32 -15.69
N VAL A 448 21.29 -26.39 -15.68
CA VAL A 448 20.49 -26.94 -16.78
C VAL A 448 20.14 -25.80 -17.74
N VAL A 449 20.72 -25.80 -18.94
CA VAL A 449 20.53 -24.74 -19.95
C VAL A 449 20.23 -25.37 -21.31
N PRO A 450 19.10 -25.05 -21.96
CA PRO A 450 17.95 -24.31 -21.40
C PRO A 450 17.27 -25.12 -20.28
N SER A 451 16.49 -24.43 -19.45
CA SER A 451 15.68 -25.11 -18.42
C SER A 451 14.66 -26.07 -19.05
N LYS A 452 14.29 -27.13 -18.32
CA LYS A 452 13.27 -28.09 -18.74
C LYS A 452 11.88 -27.55 -18.40
N ALA A 453 10.97 -27.61 -19.37
CA ALA A 453 9.58 -27.24 -19.17
C ALA A 453 8.82 -28.36 -18.42
N CYS A 454 8.47 -28.11 -17.16
CA CYS A 454 7.65 -29.00 -16.33
C CYS A 454 6.28 -28.38 -16.03
N ILE A 455 5.32 -29.21 -15.59
CA ILE A 455 3.97 -28.75 -15.19
C ILE A 455 3.96 -27.87 -13.92
N SER A 456 4.99 -27.97 -13.09
CA SER A 456 5.28 -27.06 -11.98
C SER A 456 6.07 -25.85 -12.47
N ASN A 457 5.45 -25.05 -13.35
CA ASN A 457 6.13 -24.04 -14.16
C ASN A 457 6.90 -22.97 -13.36
N ALA A 458 6.46 -22.61 -12.16
CA ALA A 458 7.17 -21.63 -11.33
C ALA A 458 8.51 -22.17 -10.77
N MET A 459 8.76 -23.48 -10.91
CA MET A 459 10.01 -24.17 -10.57
C MET A 459 10.88 -24.50 -11.78
N ASN A 460 10.50 -24.11 -13.01
CA ASN A 460 11.31 -24.31 -14.22
C ASN A 460 12.51 -23.39 -14.24
N ILE A 461 13.51 -23.68 -13.41
CA ILE A 461 14.70 -22.88 -13.19
C ILE A 461 15.89 -23.82 -13.20
N GLY A 462 16.72 -23.73 -14.24
CA GLY A 462 17.93 -24.56 -14.36
C GLY A 462 19.20 -23.94 -13.76
N ASN A 463 19.13 -22.69 -13.30
CA ASN A 463 20.24 -22.02 -12.61
C ASN A 463 19.72 -21.13 -11.45
N PRO A 464 19.49 -21.71 -10.25
CA PRO A 464 18.88 -20.99 -9.14
C PRO A 464 19.77 -19.86 -8.60
N SER A 465 19.29 -18.61 -8.65
CA SER A 465 20.05 -17.44 -8.21
C SER A 465 20.42 -17.48 -6.73
N ASN A 466 19.56 -18.03 -5.86
CA ASN A 466 19.87 -18.10 -4.42
C ASN A 466 20.82 -19.24 -4.05
N LEU A 467 21.25 -20.08 -5.00
CA LEU A 467 22.26 -21.10 -4.71
C LEU A 467 23.57 -20.46 -4.21
N ALA A 468 23.96 -19.29 -4.72
CA ALA A 468 25.12 -18.57 -4.21
C ALA A 468 25.00 -18.18 -2.72
N ARG A 469 23.80 -17.84 -2.25
CA ARG A 469 23.54 -17.60 -0.81
C ARG A 469 23.58 -18.89 -0.01
N LEU A 470 23.03 -19.97 -0.56
CA LEU A 470 23.07 -21.29 0.07
C LEU A 470 24.49 -21.82 0.18
N VAL A 471 25.37 -21.55 -0.79
CA VAL A 471 26.79 -21.91 -0.73
C VAL A 471 27.54 -21.04 0.29
N TRP A 472 27.15 -19.77 0.43
CA TRP A 472 27.77 -18.82 1.38
C TRP A 472 27.49 -19.14 2.85
N LEU A 473 26.23 -19.35 3.23
CA LEU A 473 25.90 -20.07 4.46
C LEU A 473 26.56 -21.45 4.28
N TYR A 474 27.30 -22.10 5.15
CA TYR A 474 28.16 -23.26 4.79
C TYR A 474 29.51 -22.90 4.15
N ASP A 475 29.89 -21.63 4.19
CA ASP A 475 31.28 -21.17 4.11
C ASP A 475 31.97 -21.40 2.75
N GLY A 476 31.19 -21.62 1.68
CA GLY A 476 31.65 -21.66 0.29
C GLY A 476 31.53 -20.31 -0.42
N ARG A 477 31.89 -20.26 -1.70
CA ARG A 477 31.72 -19.11 -2.60
C ARG A 477 31.36 -19.54 -4.01
N MET A 478 30.40 -18.86 -4.62
CA MET A 478 29.90 -19.09 -5.97
C MET A 478 29.67 -17.76 -6.67
N ASP A 479 30.14 -17.62 -7.91
CA ASP A 479 29.95 -16.42 -8.71
C ASP A 479 28.57 -16.35 -9.39
N GLU A 480 28.26 -15.26 -10.09
CA GLU A 480 26.96 -15.05 -10.74
C GLU A 480 26.72 -15.95 -11.97
N LYS A 481 27.77 -16.62 -12.48
CA LYS A 481 27.71 -17.57 -13.60
C LYS A 481 27.49 -19.00 -13.11
N GLY A 482 27.72 -19.23 -11.82
CA GLY A 482 27.56 -20.50 -11.15
C GLY A 482 28.84 -21.29 -10.93
N ASN A 483 30.01 -20.67 -11.11
CA ASN A 483 31.27 -21.31 -10.81
C ASN A 483 31.48 -21.36 -9.30
N ILE A 484 31.76 -22.54 -8.77
CA ILE A 484 32.15 -22.69 -7.36
C ILE A 484 33.60 -22.27 -7.20
N LEU A 485 33.82 -21.11 -6.58
CA LEU A 485 35.14 -20.53 -6.31
C LEU A 485 35.76 -21.13 -5.03
N LYS A 486 34.92 -21.50 -4.07
CA LYS A 486 35.29 -22.22 -2.84
C LYS A 486 34.18 -23.21 -2.51
N GLN A 487 34.55 -24.47 -2.33
CA GLN A 487 33.57 -25.49 -1.96
C GLN A 487 32.94 -25.19 -0.59
N PRO A 488 31.61 -25.33 -0.43
CA PRO A 488 30.97 -25.24 0.88
C PRO A 488 31.21 -26.52 1.70
N ASP A 489 30.88 -26.46 2.99
CA ASP A 489 30.79 -27.63 3.84
C ASP A 489 29.62 -28.53 3.40
N MET A 490 29.93 -29.45 2.48
CA MET A 490 28.96 -30.37 1.89
C MET A 490 28.37 -31.33 2.92
N GLU A 491 29.11 -31.71 3.96
CA GLU A 491 28.62 -32.66 4.97
C GLU A 491 27.60 -31.99 5.87
N ALA A 492 27.86 -30.76 6.33
CA ALA A 492 26.87 -29.96 7.05
C ALA A 492 25.63 -29.67 6.19
N MET A 493 25.84 -29.32 4.91
CA MET A 493 24.74 -29.03 3.99
C MET A 493 23.83 -30.25 3.76
N LYS A 494 24.41 -31.45 3.54
CA LYS A 494 23.66 -32.72 3.38
C LYS A 494 22.96 -33.18 4.66
N LYS A 495 23.53 -32.87 5.83
CA LYS A 495 22.88 -33.16 7.12
C LYS A 495 21.61 -32.33 7.28
N ASP A 496 21.66 -31.08 6.84
CA ASP A 496 20.57 -30.12 7.01
C ASP A 496 19.51 -30.19 5.92
N ILE A 497 19.88 -30.61 4.70
CA ILE A 497 19.03 -30.57 3.51
C ILE A 497 19.10 -31.90 2.76
N LEU A 498 17.93 -32.45 2.47
CA LEU A 498 17.76 -33.55 1.50
C LEU A 498 17.26 -32.97 0.18
N ALA A 499 18.06 -33.03 -0.89
CA ALA A 499 17.66 -32.58 -2.22
C ALA A 499 17.18 -33.76 -3.08
N VAL A 500 16.04 -33.60 -3.74
CA VAL A 500 15.46 -34.64 -4.61
C VAL A 500 14.72 -34.03 -5.79
N SER A 501 14.83 -34.67 -6.96
CA SER A 501 14.07 -34.32 -8.17
C SER A 501 12.86 -35.23 -8.35
N ILE A 502 11.78 -34.63 -8.84
CA ILE A 502 10.50 -35.26 -9.14
C ILE A 502 10.11 -34.95 -10.58
N THR A 503 9.79 -36.00 -11.33
CA THR A 503 9.35 -35.90 -12.73
C THR A 503 7.87 -35.49 -12.84
N ASP A 504 7.44 -35.07 -14.03
CA ASP A 504 6.03 -34.75 -14.27
C ASP A 504 5.10 -35.96 -14.06
N ASP A 505 5.56 -37.17 -14.37
CA ASP A 505 4.76 -38.39 -14.17
C ASP A 505 4.61 -38.73 -12.69
N GLU A 506 5.69 -38.62 -11.91
CA GLU A 506 5.64 -38.71 -10.44
C GLU A 506 4.71 -37.62 -9.86
N THR A 507 4.76 -36.40 -10.41
CA THR A 507 3.94 -35.27 -9.97
C THR A 507 2.46 -35.53 -10.24
N ARG A 508 2.08 -35.98 -11.44
CA ARG A 508 0.68 -36.31 -11.77
C ARG A 508 0.15 -37.47 -10.94
N LYS A 509 0.99 -38.46 -10.65
CA LYS A 509 0.65 -39.55 -9.73
C LYS A 509 0.41 -38.99 -8.33
N ALA A 510 1.30 -38.14 -7.83
CA ALA A 510 1.17 -37.53 -6.51
C ALA A 510 -0.10 -36.67 -6.35
N ILE A 511 -0.53 -35.94 -7.38
CA ILE A 511 -1.82 -35.21 -7.37
C ILE A 511 -2.98 -36.17 -7.09
N LYS A 512 -3.02 -37.32 -7.79
CA LYS A 512 -4.08 -38.32 -7.61
C LYS A 512 -4.00 -39.02 -6.25
N ASP A 513 -2.79 -39.41 -5.84
CA ASP A 513 -2.55 -40.11 -4.57
C ASP A 513 -2.89 -39.22 -3.36
N ALA A 514 -2.58 -37.92 -3.44
CA ALA A 514 -2.94 -36.94 -2.41
C ALA A 514 -4.46 -36.74 -2.35
N TYR A 515 -5.12 -36.61 -3.51
CA TYR A 515 -6.57 -36.43 -3.56
C TYR A 515 -7.34 -37.64 -3.03
N ALA A 516 -6.85 -38.87 -3.27
CA ALA A 516 -7.42 -40.08 -2.69
C ALA A 516 -7.41 -40.08 -1.15
N LYS A 517 -6.53 -39.27 -0.53
CA LYS A 517 -6.44 -39.05 0.92
C LYS A 517 -7.14 -37.76 1.39
N GLY A 518 -7.94 -37.14 0.52
CA GLY A 518 -8.65 -35.89 0.81
C GLY A 518 -7.76 -34.64 0.76
N ILE A 519 -6.56 -34.72 0.20
CA ILE A 519 -5.63 -33.58 0.10
C ILE A 519 -5.67 -33.03 -1.33
N VAL A 520 -6.11 -31.79 -1.49
CA VAL A 520 -6.04 -31.08 -2.78
C VAL A 520 -4.69 -30.38 -2.87
N LEU A 521 -3.87 -30.80 -3.84
CA LEU A 521 -2.57 -30.23 -4.14
C LEU A 521 -2.48 -29.86 -5.62
N GLU A 522 -1.81 -28.76 -5.89
CA GLU A 522 -1.43 -28.38 -7.25
C GLU A 522 -0.03 -28.95 -7.61
N PRO A 523 0.45 -28.81 -8.87
CA PRO A 523 1.71 -29.43 -9.29
C PRO A 523 2.93 -29.16 -8.38
N HIS A 524 3.11 -27.97 -7.80
CA HIS A 524 4.26 -27.66 -6.94
C HIS A 524 4.13 -28.37 -5.58
N GLY A 525 2.94 -28.31 -4.97
CA GLY A 525 2.57 -29.11 -3.80
C GLY A 525 2.79 -30.60 -4.00
N ALA A 526 2.34 -31.13 -5.13
CA ALA A 526 2.49 -32.54 -5.49
C ALA A 526 3.97 -32.96 -5.64
N VAL A 527 4.85 -32.08 -6.13
CA VAL A 527 6.30 -32.32 -6.12
C VAL A 527 6.82 -32.49 -4.68
N GLY A 528 6.40 -31.62 -3.75
CA GLY A 528 6.76 -31.74 -2.35
C GLY A 528 6.21 -33.01 -1.69
N TYR A 529 4.96 -33.37 -1.97
CA TYR A 529 4.34 -34.59 -1.47
C TYR A 529 5.06 -35.86 -1.99
N ALA A 530 5.37 -35.92 -3.28
CA ALA A 530 6.14 -37.00 -3.89
C ALA A 530 7.54 -37.11 -3.28
N ALA A 531 8.18 -35.99 -2.96
CA ALA A 531 9.49 -35.96 -2.31
C ALA A 531 9.46 -36.62 -0.93
N VAL A 532 8.41 -36.40 -0.13
CA VAL A 532 8.23 -37.08 1.16
C VAL A 532 8.09 -38.59 0.97
N GLN A 533 7.27 -39.03 0.01
CA GLN A 533 7.09 -40.45 -0.28
C GLN A 533 8.41 -41.11 -0.69
N LYS A 534 9.17 -40.46 -1.58
CA LYS A 534 10.46 -40.93 -2.11
C LYS A 534 11.56 -40.99 -1.05
N LEU A 535 11.48 -40.15 -0.01
CA LEU A 535 12.46 -40.06 1.08
C LEU A 535 11.97 -40.66 2.40
N SER A 536 10.82 -41.36 2.42
CA SER A 536 10.21 -41.95 3.62
C SER A 536 11.17 -42.82 4.44
N SER A 537 12.09 -43.54 3.77
CA SER A 537 13.12 -44.38 4.41
C SER A 537 14.24 -43.61 5.11
N LYS A 538 14.30 -42.27 4.99
CA LYS A 538 15.35 -41.41 5.58
C LYS A 538 15.02 -40.90 6.99
N GLY A 539 14.00 -41.47 7.63
CA GLY A 539 13.59 -41.10 8.99
C GLY A 539 13.21 -39.63 9.09
N LEU A 540 12.17 -39.22 8.37
CA LEU A 540 11.78 -37.80 8.24
C LEU A 540 11.18 -37.18 9.51
N GLY A 541 10.69 -38.00 10.45
CA GLY A 541 9.89 -37.52 11.57
C GLY A 541 8.59 -36.89 11.07
N LYS A 542 8.02 -35.96 11.84
CA LYS A 542 6.83 -35.23 11.41
C LYS A 542 7.19 -34.24 10.30
N ALA A 543 6.70 -34.50 9.08
CA ALA A 543 6.95 -33.64 7.92
C ALA A 543 5.82 -32.61 7.71
N VAL A 544 6.19 -31.37 7.39
CA VAL A 544 5.25 -30.33 6.94
C VAL A 544 5.62 -29.82 5.55
N LEU A 545 4.67 -29.89 4.62
CA LEU A 545 4.79 -29.37 3.26
C LEU A 545 4.31 -27.93 3.19
N LEU A 546 5.14 -27.05 2.63
CA LEU A 546 4.73 -25.70 2.25
C LEU A 546 3.94 -25.77 0.93
N GLU A 547 2.61 -25.65 0.97
CA GLU A 547 1.78 -25.57 -0.23
C GLU A 547 1.89 -24.17 -0.83
N THR A 548 2.67 -24.05 -1.91
CA THR A 548 3.17 -22.76 -2.38
C THR A 548 2.16 -21.94 -3.20
N ALA A 549 1.09 -22.56 -3.70
CA ALA A 549 0.10 -21.91 -4.55
C ALA A 549 -1.27 -22.60 -4.43
N HIS A 550 -2.32 -21.85 -4.74
CA HIS A 550 -3.68 -22.38 -4.70
C HIS A 550 -4.00 -23.17 -5.99
N PRO A 551 -4.76 -24.29 -5.91
CA PRO A 551 -5.11 -25.13 -7.07
C PRO A 551 -5.75 -24.41 -8.27
N VAL A 552 -6.48 -23.34 -8.01
CA VAL A 552 -7.08 -22.45 -9.03
C VAL A 552 -6.06 -21.92 -10.05
N LYS A 553 -4.79 -21.82 -9.67
CA LYS A 553 -3.73 -21.31 -10.53
C LYS A 553 -3.29 -22.31 -11.59
N PHE A 554 -3.60 -23.60 -11.42
CA PHE A 554 -3.15 -24.68 -12.31
C PHE A 554 -4.31 -25.55 -12.84
N PRO A 555 -5.38 -24.93 -13.39
CA PRO A 555 -6.65 -25.61 -13.63
C PRO A 555 -6.54 -26.79 -14.62
N ARG A 556 -5.56 -26.76 -15.55
CA ARG A 556 -5.38 -27.80 -16.56
C ARG A 556 -5.00 -29.14 -15.94
N GLU A 557 -3.99 -29.15 -15.07
CA GLU A 557 -3.49 -30.39 -14.45
C GLU A 557 -4.52 -30.97 -13.47
N LEU A 558 -5.19 -30.11 -12.69
CA LEU A 558 -6.23 -30.55 -11.75
C LEU A 558 -7.44 -31.14 -12.48
N LYS A 559 -7.90 -30.51 -13.57
CA LYS A 559 -9.00 -31.05 -14.39
C LYS A 559 -8.62 -32.38 -15.04
N ALA A 560 -7.41 -32.50 -15.56
CA ALA A 560 -6.91 -33.76 -16.14
C ALA A 560 -6.82 -34.89 -15.10
N ALA A 561 -6.54 -34.55 -13.84
CA ALA A 561 -6.53 -35.50 -12.74
C ALA A 561 -7.91 -35.80 -12.13
N GLY A 562 -8.97 -35.09 -12.55
CA GLY A 562 -10.32 -35.23 -11.98
C GLY A 562 -10.45 -34.64 -10.57
N VAL A 563 -9.58 -33.71 -10.19
CA VAL A 563 -9.53 -33.09 -8.86
C VAL A 563 -10.31 -31.76 -8.88
N PRO A 564 -11.39 -31.62 -8.10
CA PRO A 564 -12.14 -30.37 -8.01
C PRO A 564 -11.37 -29.32 -7.20
N PHE A 565 -11.60 -28.05 -7.51
CA PHE A 565 -11.09 -26.92 -6.75
C PHE A 565 -12.07 -25.74 -6.78
N THR A 566 -12.02 -24.90 -5.75
CA THR A 566 -12.82 -23.68 -5.65
C THR A 566 -11.99 -22.45 -6.03
N VAL A 567 -12.63 -21.38 -6.48
CA VAL A 567 -11.95 -20.09 -6.66
C VAL A 567 -11.94 -19.36 -5.30
N PRO A 568 -10.78 -18.98 -4.75
CA PRO A 568 -10.73 -18.25 -3.49
C PRO A 568 -11.30 -16.83 -3.67
N LEU A 569 -11.85 -16.25 -2.60
CA LEU A 569 -12.46 -14.92 -2.62
C LEU A 569 -11.51 -13.85 -3.15
N SER A 570 -10.21 -13.96 -2.85
CA SER A 570 -9.18 -13.04 -3.32
C SER A 570 -9.05 -12.98 -4.85
N LEU A 571 -9.49 -14.02 -5.56
CA LEU A 571 -9.44 -14.11 -7.03
C LEU A 571 -10.82 -14.15 -7.69
N ALA A 572 -11.90 -13.94 -6.92
CA ALA A 572 -13.25 -13.99 -7.44
C ALA A 572 -13.49 -12.89 -8.49
N GLY A 573 -13.98 -13.28 -9.67
CA GLY A 573 -14.31 -12.35 -10.75
C GLY A 573 -13.13 -11.86 -11.57
N LEU A 574 -11.90 -12.32 -11.30
CA LEU A 574 -10.69 -11.96 -12.05
C LEU A 574 -10.82 -12.29 -13.55
N GLU A 575 -11.52 -13.38 -13.87
CA GLU A 575 -11.78 -13.83 -15.24
C GLU A 575 -12.68 -12.87 -16.05
N LYS A 576 -13.44 -12.01 -15.37
CA LYS A 576 -14.37 -11.05 -15.99
C LYS A 576 -13.74 -9.68 -16.23
N LEU A 577 -12.57 -9.43 -15.66
CA LEU A 577 -11.87 -8.16 -15.81
C LEU A 577 -11.20 -8.06 -17.19
N GLU A 578 -11.19 -6.85 -17.74
CA GLU A 578 -10.47 -6.54 -18.97
C GLU A 578 -8.96 -6.50 -18.71
N GLU A 579 -8.21 -7.09 -19.64
CA GLU A 579 -6.76 -7.21 -19.54
C GLU A 579 -6.07 -6.05 -20.26
N HIS A 580 -5.07 -5.45 -19.60
CA HIS A 580 -4.25 -4.40 -20.16
C HIS A 580 -2.77 -4.79 -20.06
N TYR A 581 -2.11 -4.95 -21.20
CA TYR A 581 -0.68 -5.23 -21.26
C TYR A 581 -0.07 -4.72 -22.56
N LEU A 582 1.23 -4.41 -22.50
CA LEU A 582 2.05 -4.13 -23.67
C LEU A 582 2.65 -5.42 -24.18
N THR A 583 2.87 -5.54 -25.48
CA THR A 583 3.61 -6.66 -26.06
C THR A 583 4.89 -6.14 -26.71
N ILE A 584 6.02 -6.76 -26.40
CA ILE A 584 7.34 -6.41 -26.95
C ILE A 584 8.05 -7.66 -27.49
N GLU A 585 8.91 -7.45 -28.48
CA GLU A 585 9.94 -8.45 -28.80
C GLU A 585 10.97 -8.52 -27.64
N PRO A 586 11.83 -9.56 -27.55
CA PRO A 586 12.90 -9.62 -26.55
C PRO A 586 14.03 -8.59 -26.82
N ASP A 587 13.65 -7.32 -27.00
CA ASP A 587 14.52 -6.19 -27.32
C ASP A 587 14.58 -5.18 -26.16
N PHE A 588 15.80 -4.79 -25.80
CA PHE A 588 16.04 -3.86 -24.71
C PHE A 588 15.63 -2.42 -25.07
N GLY A 589 15.71 -2.03 -26.34
CA GLY A 589 15.29 -0.71 -26.82
C GLY A 589 13.79 -0.50 -26.67
N GLU A 590 12.99 -1.52 -26.93
CA GLU A 590 11.54 -1.53 -26.66
C GLU A 590 11.24 -1.44 -25.18
N LEU A 591 11.86 -2.30 -24.35
CA LEU A 591 11.68 -2.26 -22.90
C LEU A 591 12.02 -0.88 -22.33
N ARG A 592 13.16 -0.30 -22.72
CA ARG A 592 13.62 1.00 -22.23
C ARG A 592 12.59 2.11 -22.42
N LYS A 593 11.86 2.13 -23.53
CA LYS A 593 10.81 3.15 -23.78
C LYS A 593 9.66 3.08 -22.76
N ILE A 594 9.42 1.90 -22.19
CA ILE A 594 8.34 1.65 -21.22
C ILE A 594 8.79 2.02 -19.81
N ILE A 595 10.03 1.67 -19.46
CA ILE A 595 10.53 1.72 -18.07
C ILE A 595 11.43 2.91 -17.77
N ASP A 596 11.74 3.77 -18.75
CA ASP A 596 12.55 4.96 -18.52
C ASP A 596 11.77 5.96 -17.65
N PRO A 597 12.21 6.19 -16.39
CA PRO A 597 11.52 7.09 -15.48
C PRO A 597 11.55 8.56 -15.96
N ALA A 598 12.30 8.88 -17.01
CA ALA A 598 12.31 10.19 -17.66
C ALA A 598 11.11 10.44 -18.62
N VAL A 599 10.25 9.44 -18.91
CA VAL A 599 9.15 9.57 -19.90
C VAL A 599 7.78 9.71 -19.24
N GLY A 600 7.25 10.94 -19.21
CA GLY A 600 5.91 11.31 -18.69
C GLY A 600 5.78 11.29 -17.16
N CYS A 601 4.79 12.00 -16.61
CA CYS A 601 4.51 12.00 -15.17
C CYS A 601 3.06 12.39 -14.85
N ALA A 602 2.54 11.99 -13.68
CA ALA A 602 1.23 12.48 -13.22
C ALA A 602 1.25 14.03 -13.16
N PRO A 603 0.19 14.73 -13.61
CA PRO A 603 0.17 16.18 -13.70
C PRO A 603 0.59 16.93 -12.43
N GLU A 604 0.18 16.42 -11.27
CA GLU A 604 0.45 16.99 -9.94
C GLU A 604 1.93 16.83 -9.53
N GLN A 605 2.63 15.89 -10.17
CA GLN A 605 4.03 15.53 -9.89
C GLN A 605 5.01 16.13 -10.89
N ARG A 606 4.56 17.07 -11.74
CA ARG A 606 5.46 17.79 -12.65
C ARG A 606 6.49 18.61 -11.84
N PRO A 607 7.75 18.69 -12.31
CA PRO A 607 8.72 19.64 -11.78
C PRO A 607 8.14 21.05 -11.78
N MET A 608 8.51 21.87 -10.78
CA MET A 608 7.92 23.19 -10.60
C MET A 608 8.13 24.08 -11.83
N GLU A 609 9.27 23.97 -12.50
CA GLU A 609 9.55 24.69 -13.75
C GLU A 609 8.56 24.34 -14.85
N GLN A 610 8.16 23.06 -14.94
CA GLN A 610 7.15 22.63 -15.91
C GLN A 610 5.75 23.07 -15.52
N LEU A 611 5.42 23.08 -14.22
CA LEU A 611 4.15 23.62 -13.73
C LEU A 611 4.02 25.14 -14.00
N LEU A 612 5.12 25.89 -13.90
CA LEU A 612 5.12 27.32 -14.23
C LEU A 612 4.94 27.57 -15.75
N ASP A 613 5.41 26.67 -16.61
CA ASP A 613 5.16 26.75 -18.06
C ASP A 613 3.79 26.16 -18.46
N PHE A 614 3.23 25.27 -17.65
CA PHE A 614 2.07 24.44 -18.01
C PHE A 614 1.11 24.19 -16.84
N GLY A 615 0.74 25.27 -16.16
CA GLY A 615 -0.14 25.26 -14.99
C GLY A 615 -1.23 26.34 -15.04
N ILE A 616 -1.98 26.45 -13.96
CA ILE A 616 -3.05 27.42 -13.74
C ILE A 616 -3.08 27.87 -12.28
N VAL A 617 -3.22 29.17 -12.07
CA VAL A 617 -3.37 29.76 -10.74
C VAL A 617 -4.77 30.32 -10.62
N ASN A 618 -5.49 29.96 -9.57
CA ASN A 618 -6.81 30.53 -9.28
C ASN A 618 -6.64 31.77 -8.41
N VAL A 619 -6.52 32.94 -9.03
CA VAL A 619 -6.20 34.19 -8.33
C VAL A 619 -7.46 34.78 -7.70
N ASP A 620 -7.37 35.26 -6.46
CA ASP A 620 -8.37 36.18 -5.91
C ASP A 620 -8.11 37.57 -6.48
N LYS A 621 -8.86 37.94 -7.52
CA LYS A 621 -8.67 39.24 -8.15
C LYS A 621 -9.03 40.34 -7.15
N PRO A 622 -8.11 41.26 -6.79
CA PRO A 622 -8.43 42.37 -5.91
C PRO A 622 -9.26 43.44 -6.64
N LYS A 623 -9.89 44.32 -5.87
CA LYS A 623 -10.56 45.53 -6.37
C LYS A 623 -9.52 46.53 -6.84
N GLY A 624 -9.73 47.17 -7.99
CA GLY A 624 -8.82 48.17 -8.56
C GLY A 624 -8.24 47.78 -9.92
N PRO A 625 -7.38 46.76 -10.03
CA PRO A 625 -6.78 46.38 -11.31
C PRO A 625 -7.77 45.68 -12.25
N THR A 626 -7.55 45.83 -13.55
CA THR A 626 -8.22 45.03 -14.58
C THR A 626 -7.74 43.59 -14.55
N SER A 627 -8.52 42.65 -15.11
CA SER A 627 -8.08 41.25 -15.23
C SER A 627 -6.78 41.09 -16.04
N HIS A 628 -6.55 41.95 -17.03
CA HIS A 628 -5.31 41.97 -17.81
C HIS A 628 -4.12 42.37 -16.95
N GLN A 629 -4.25 43.44 -16.15
CA GLN A 629 -3.20 43.87 -15.22
C GLN A 629 -2.85 42.77 -14.20
N VAL A 630 -3.84 42.04 -13.69
CA VAL A 630 -3.58 40.91 -12.77
C VAL A 630 -2.79 39.79 -13.46
N SER A 631 -3.12 39.45 -14.71
CA SER A 631 -2.32 38.51 -15.50
C SER A 631 -0.89 39.02 -15.73
N ASP A 632 -0.70 40.31 -15.92
CA ASP A 632 0.64 40.91 -16.11
C ASP A 632 1.44 40.93 -14.81
N TYR A 633 0.80 41.19 -13.67
CA TYR A 633 1.43 41.09 -12.35
C TYR A 633 1.88 39.66 -12.08
N LEU A 634 1.02 38.68 -12.38
CA LEU A 634 1.36 37.28 -12.20
C LEU A 634 2.54 36.84 -13.09
N GLN A 635 2.61 37.32 -14.33
CA GLN A 635 3.77 37.11 -15.21
C GLN A 635 5.07 37.64 -14.60
N LYS A 636 5.02 38.84 -14.01
CA LYS A 636 6.17 39.47 -13.35
C LYS A 636 6.57 38.71 -12.09
N ILE A 637 5.61 38.32 -11.25
CA ILE A 637 5.84 37.59 -10.00
C ILE A 637 6.51 36.23 -10.27
N LEU A 638 5.99 35.47 -11.23
CA LEU A 638 6.48 34.11 -11.53
C LEU A 638 7.64 34.08 -12.54
N HIS A 639 8.07 35.24 -13.04
CA HIS A 639 9.10 35.36 -14.09
C HIS A 639 8.81 34.51 -15.34
N ILE A 640 7.55 34.49 -15.79
CA ILE A 640 7.12 33.73 -16.97
C ILE A 640 6.80 34.66 -18.14
N GLY A 641 7.01 34.18 -19.37
CA GLY A 641 6.83 35.00 -20.57
C GLY A 641 5.38 35.20 -21.04
N LYS A 642 4.40 34.48 -20.45
CA LYS A 642 3.00 34.55 -20.87
C LYS A 642 2.05 34.09 -19.78
N ALA A 643 0.93 34.80 -19.61
CA ALA A 643 -0.22 34.34 -18.84
C ALA A 643 -1.53 34.75 -19.51
N GLY A 644 -2.62 34.04 -19.22
CA GLY A 644 -3.93 34.28 -19.84
C GLY A 644 -5.08 33.96 -18.90
N HIS A 645 -6.00 34.91 -18.73
CA HIS A 645 -7.12 34.77 -17.82
C HIS A 645 -8.36 34.10 -18.47
N SER A 646 -9.14 33.39 -17.65
CA SER A 646 -10.36 32.65 -18.04
C SER A 646 -11.64 33.48 -18.21
N GLY A 647 -11.53 34.82 -18.23
CA GLY A 647 -12.64 35.73 -18.51
C GLY A 647 -12.51 37.04 -17.71
N THR A 648 -12.92 38.14 -18.32
CA THR A 648 -12.74 39.49 -17.77
C THR A 648 -13.72 39.80 -16.64
N LEU A 649 -13.19 40.36 -15.56
CA LEU A 649 -13.92 41.02 -14.48
C LEU A 649 -13.64 42.53 -14.54
N ASP A 650 -14.67 43.35 -14.32
CA ASP A 650 -14.54 44.80 -14.19
C ASP A 650 -13.53 45.15 -13.07
N PRO A 651 -12.85 46.31 -13.14
CA PRO A 651 -11.92 46.77 -12.11
C PRO A 651 -12.45 46.68 -10.68
N ALA A 652 -13.73 47.03 -10.48
CA ALA A 652 -14.39 47.05 -9.18
C ALA A 652 -14.81 45.65 -8.66
N VAL A 653 -14.72 44.60 -9.48
CA VAL A 653 -15.22 43.25 -9.18
C VAL A 653 -14.08 42.37 -8.66
N THR A 654 -14.36 41.58 -7.63
CA THR A 654 -13.37 40.70 -6.97
C THR A 654 -13.66 39.22 -7.19
N GLY A 655 -12.76 38.35 -6.73
CA GLY A 655 -12.98 36.91 -6.64
C GLY A 655 -12.27 36.09 -7.71
N VAL A 656 -12.77 34.87 -7.90
CA VAL A 656 -12.18 33.77 -8.68
C VAL A 656 -11.76 34.23 -10.06
N LEU A 657 -10.46 34.26 -10.34
CA LEU A 657 -9.88 34.54 -11.66
C LEU A 657 -8.82 33.48 -11.98
N PRO A 658 -9.20 32.36 -12.61
CA PRO A 658 -8.23 31.38 -13.11
C PRO A 658 -7.37 32.00 -14.21
N ILE A 659 -6.05 31.96 -14.02
CA ILE A 659 -5.02 32.45 -14.95
C ILE A 659 -4.12 31.28 -15.31
N ALA A 660 -4.16 30.88 -16.58
CA ALA A 660 -3.30 29.84 -17.10
C ALA A 660 -1.92 30.42 -17.44
N LEU A 661 -0.87 29.62 -17.23
CA LEU A 661 0.53 30.02 -17.32
C LEU A 661 1.17 29.50 -18.62
N GLY A 662 2.15 30.22 -19.16
CA GLY A 662 3.01 29.78 -20.27
C GLY A 662 2.28 29.15 -21.46
N LYS A 663 2.67 27.94 -21.83
CA LYS A 663 2.03 27.13 -22.87
C LYS A 663 0.62 26.66 -22.51
N GLY A 664 0.29 26.62 -21.21
CA GLY A 664 -1.03 26.28 -20.67
C GLY A 664 -2.11 27.32 -20.99
N THR A 665 -1.73 28.55 -21.37
CA THR A 665 -2.66 29.64 -21.76
C THR A 665 -3.69 29.24 -22.81
N ARG A 666 -3.40 28.22 -23.62
CA ARG A 666 -4.32 27.70 -24.64
C ARG A 666 -5.59 27.04 -24.05
N VAL A 667 -5.56 26.58 -22.79
CA VAL A 667 -6.70 25.96 -22.07
C VAL A 667 -7.79 26.97 -21.71
N VAL A 668 -7.45 28.26 -21.66
CA VAL A 668 -8.39 29.35 -21.34
C VAL A 668 -9.68 29.29 -22.16
N GLN A 669 -9.61 28.83 -23.41
CA GLN A 669 -10.78 28.69 -24.29
C GLN A 669 -11.84 27.73 -23.72
N ALA A 670 -11.42 26.63 -23.10
CA ALA A 670 -12.33 25.68 -22.44
C ALA A 670 -12.99 26.28 -21.18
N LEU A 671 -12.33 27.24 -20.54
CA LEU A 671 -12.85 27.93 -19.36
C LEU A 671 -13.73 29.14 -19.73
N LEU A 672 -13.53 29.76 -20.89
CA LEU A 672 -14.33 30.91 -21.32
C LEU A 672 -15.80 30.55 -21.59
N THR A 673 -16.06 29.34 -22.06
CA THR A 673 -17.42 28.83 -22.32
C THR A 673 -18.11 28.27 -21.08
N SER A 674 -17.37 28.01 -20.01
CA SER A 674 -17.91 27.44 -18.77
C SER A 674 -18.81 28.42 -18.02
N GLY A 675 -19.88 27.90 -17.40
CA GLY A 675 -20.77 28.66 -16.54
C GLY A 675 -20.03 29.36 -15.38
N LYS A 676 -20.59 30.49 -14.94
CA LYS A 676 -20.03 31.36 -13.89
C LYS A 676 -21.03 31.51 -12.76
N GLU A 677 -20.51 31.79 -11.57
CA GLU A 677 -21.32 32.05 -10.38
C GLU A 677 -20.82 33.32 -9.71
N TYR A 678 -21.77 34.12 -9.23
CA TYR A 678 -21.49 35.39 -8.59
C TYR A 678 -22.33 35.55 -7.34
N VAL A 679 -21.76 36.24 -6.36
CA VAL A 679 -22.50 36.86 -5.25
C VAL A 679 -22.51 38.37 -5.49
N ALA A 680 -23.68 38.97 -5.41
CA ALA A 680 -23.89 40.38 -5.74
C ALA A 680 -24.75 41.08 -4.69
N VAL A 681 -24.47 42.36 -4.48
CA VAL A 681 -25.32 43.27 -3.71
C VAL A 681 -26.02 44.20 -4.70
N MET A 682 -27.35 44.11 -4.73
CA MET A 682 -28.22 45.00 -5.48
C MET A 682 -28.80 46.05 -4.52
N HIS A 683 -28.61 47.33 -4.84
CA HIS A 683 -29.23 48.44 -4.12
C HIS A 683 -30.47 48.93 -4.87
N LEU A 684 -31.63 48.83 -4.23
CA LEU A 684 -32.92 49.31 -4.75
C LEU A 684 -33.04 50.82 -4.51
N HIS A 685 -33.54 51.60 -5.47
CA HIS A 685 -33.65 53.05 -5.26
C HIS A 685 -34.84 53.45 -4.37
N LYS A 686 -35.78 52.53 -4.11
CA LYS A 686 -36.89 52.68 -3.15
C LYS A 686 -37.14 51.36 -2.42
N PRO A 687 -37.71 51.37 -1.20
CA PRO A 687 -38.17 50.16 -0.54
C PRO A 687 -39.20 49.40 -1.37
N VAL A 688 -39.11 48.07 -1.36
CA VAL A 688 -40.02 47.15 -2.07
C VAL A 688 -40.40 46.02 -1.12
N GLU A 689 -41.65 45.55 -1.20
CA GLU A 689 -42.10 44.38 -0.45
C GLU A 689 -41.29 43.12 -0.85
N GLU A 690 -40.76 42.40 0.14
CA GLU A 690 -39.92 41.21 -0.07
C GLU A 690 -40.56 40.15 -0.97
N LYS A 691 -41.86 39.88 -0.82
CA LYS A 691 -42.56 38.89 -1.65
C LYS A 691 -42.54 39.27 -3.12
N HIS A 692 -42.77 40.56 -3.42
CA HIS A 692 -42.74 41.08 -4.77
C HIS A 692 -41.32 41.02 -5.35
N LEU A 693 -40.30 41.40 -4.56
CA LEU A 693 -38.90 41.29 -4.95
C LEU A 693 -38.51 39.86 -5.32
N ARG A 694 -38.81 38.88 -4.45
CA ARG A 694 -38.53 37.46 -4.69
C ARG A 694 -39.22 36.95 -5.95
N HIS A 695 -40.48 37.30 -6.16
CA HIS A 695 -41.23 36.93 -7.36
C HIS A 695 -40.60 37.48 -8.65
N ILE A 696 -40.22 38.76 -8.67
CA ILE A 696 -39.57 39.35 -9.84
C ILE A 696 -38.20 38.71 -10.09
N CYS A 697 -37.39 38.50 -9.06
CA CYS A 697 -36.10 37.84 -9.21
C CYS A 697 -36.23 36.43 -9.82
N GLN A 698 -37.22 35.65 -9.39
CA GLN A 698 -37.49 34.33 -9.97
C GLN A 698 -37.87 34.40 -11.46
N SER A 699 -38.54 35.47 -11.92
CA SER A 699 -38.88 35.64 -13.34
C SER A 699 -37.67 35.81 -14.27
N PHE A 700 -36.47 36.05 -13.71
CA PHE A 700 -35.22 36.12 -14.46
C PHE A 700 -34.45 34.79 -14.48
N VAL A 701 -34.94 33.73 -13.81
CA VAL A 701 -34.37 32.39 -13.92
C VAL A 701 -34.83 31.75 -15.23
N GLY A 702 -33.90 31.19 -16.00
CA GLY A 702 -34.11 30.69 -17.35
C GLY A 702 -33.47 31.58 -18.41
N ARG A 703 -34.07 31.61 -19.61
CA ARG A 703 -33.55 32.38 -20.75
C ARG A 703 -33.94 33.85 -20.62
N ILE A 704 -32.94 34.73 -20.64
CA ILE A 704 -33.09 36.18 -20.58
C ILE A 704 -32.46 36.86 -21.80
N GLU A 705 -32.99 38.02 -22.16
CA GLU A 705 -32.42 38.90 -23.17
C GLU A 705 -31.55 39.97 -22.52
N GLN A 706 -30.30 40.10 -22.99
CA GLN A 706 -29.41 41.17 -22.55
C GLN A 706 -28.86 41.95 -23.74
N LEU A 707 -28.90 43.27 -23.61
CA LEU A 707 -28.12 44.19 -24.43
C LEU A 707 -26.83 44.53 -23.68
N PRO A 708 -25.64 44.20 -24.21
CA PRO A 708 -24.37 44.52 -23.57
C PRO A 708 -24.26 46.01 -23.19
N PRO A 709 -23.56 46.33 -22.07
CA PRO A 709 -23.31 47.71 -21.68
C PRO A 709 -22.53 48.49 -22.75
N ILE A 710 -22.63 49.83 -22.71
CA ILE A 710 -21.91 50.72 -23.65
C ILE A 710 -20.40 50.48 -23.58
N LYS A 711 -19.86 50.32 -22.36
CA LYS A 711 -18.47 49.93 -22.12
C LYS A 711 -18.36 48.41 -22.11
N SER A 712 -18.41 47.78 -23.27
CA SER A 712 -18.16 46.34 -23.42
C SER A 712 -17.24 46.06 -24.60
N ALA A 713 -16.44 44.99 -24.49
CA ALA A 713 -15.52 44.57 -25.55
C ALA A 713 -16.22 43.91 -26.75
N VAL A 714 -17.56 43.83 -26.75
CA VAL A 714 -18.32 43.09 -27.76
C VAL A 714 -19.43 43.97 -28.35
N LYS A 715 -19.73 43.79 -29.64
CA LYS A 715 -20.77 44.52 -30.36
C LYS A 715 -22.11 44.52 -29.60
N ARG A 716 -22.64 45.72 -29.35
CA ARG A 716 -23.88 45.98 -28.62
C ARG A 716 -25.09 45.57 -29.47
N GLN A 717 -25.53 44.33 -29.29
CA GLN A 717 -26.73 43.75 -29.89
C GLN A 717 -27.43 42.84 -28.87
N LEU A 718 -28.74 42.64 -29.01
CA LEU A 718 -29.51 41.74 -28.15
C LEU A 718 -28.97 40.31 -28.23
N ARG A 719 -28.84 39.66 -27.08
CA ARG A 719 -28.33 38.29 -26.95
C ARG A 719 -29.12 37.54 -25.90
N MET A 720 -29.41 36.28 -26.21
CA MET A 720 -29.95 35.34 -25.24
C MET A 720 -28.84 34.87 -24.29
N ARG A 721 -29.16 34.82 -23.00
CA ARG A 721 -28.32 34.24 -21.96
C ARG A 721 -29.17 33.41 -21.03
N THR A 722 -28.60 32.39 -20.43
CA THR A 722 -29.30 31.57 -19.44
C THR A 722 -28.83 31.90 -18.03
N VAL A 723 -29.78 32.24 -17.16
CA VAL A 723 -29.58 32.26 -15.70
C VAL A 723 -30.08 30.92 -15.18
N TYR A 724 -29.18 30.13 -14.59
CA TYR A 724 -29.51 28.80 -14.10
C TYR A 724 -30.27 28.85 -12.77
N TYR A 725 -29.88 29.77 -11.89
CA TYR A 725 -30.54 30.04 -10.62
C TYR A 725 -30.21 31.45 -10.14
N LEU A 726 -31.06 32.00 -9.28
CA LEU A 726 -30.89 33.29 -8.63
C LEU A 726 -31.57 33.23 -7.26
N ASP A 727 -30.77 33.19 -6.21
CA ASP A 727 -31.25 32.99 -4.84
C ASP A 727 -30.90 34.20 -3.97
N ILE A 728 -31.92 34.84 -3.41
CA ILE A 728 -31.74 35.94 -2.45
C ILE A 728 -31.34 35.35 -1.09
N LEU A 729 -30.16 35.75 -0.62
CA LEU A 729 -29.56 35.30 0.63
C LEU A 729 -29.98 36.17 1.80
N GLU A 730 -29.97 37.49 1.63
CA GLU A 730 -30.26 38.47 2.68
C GLU A 730 -30.84 39.75 2.08
N ILE A 731 -31.71 40.42 2.83
CA ILE A 731 -32.27 41.73 2.50
C ILE A 731 -32.11 42.61 3.74
N ASP A 732 -31.36 43.70 3.60
CA ASP A 732 -31.20 44.71 4.65
C ASP A 732 -31.60 46.09 4.08
N GLY A 733 -32.77 46.57 4.48
CA GLY A 733 -33.35 47.81 3.96
C GLY A 733 -33.53 47.78 2.43
N GLN A 734 -32.67 48.51 1.72
CA GLN A 734 -32.70 48.60 0.24
C GLN A 734 -31.60 47.77 -0.42
N ASP A 735 -30.72 47.13 0.36
CA ASP A 735 -29.65 46.28 -0.12
C ASP A 735 -30.08 44.81 -0.11
N VAL A 736 -29.89 44.15 -1.25
CA VAL A 736 -30.31 42.78 -1.49
C VAL A 736 -29.08 41.97 -1.88
N LEU A 737 -28.68 41.05 -1.01
CA LEU A 737 -27.61 40.10 -1.26
C LEU A 737 -28.19 38.85 -1.94
N PHE A 738 -27.62 38.47 -3.08
CA PHE A 738 -28.06 37.27 -3.80
C PHE A 738 -26.90 36.55 -4.48
N THR A 739 -27.08 35.25 -4.68
CA THR A 739 -26.21 34.43 -5.53
C THR A 739 -26.87 34.20 -6.89
N VAL A 740 -26.07 34.12 -7.95
CA VAL A 740 -26.54 33.90 -9.31
C VAL A 740 -25.57 33.02 -10.09
N GLY A 741 -26.08 31.89 -10.58
CA GLY A 741 -25.39 31.01 -11.51
C GLY A 741 -25.86 31.32 -12.94
N CYS A 742 -24.94 31.60 -13.86
CA CYS A 742 -25.28 32.02 -15.21
C CYS A 742 -24.33 31.50 -16.29
N GLU A 743 -24.84 31.50 -17.53
CA GLU A 743 -24.06 31.26 -18.73
C GLU A 743 -22.94 32.29 -18.89
N ALA A 744 -21.82 31.87 -19.49
CA ALA A 744 -20.70 32.76 -19.76
C ALA A 744 -21.11 33.98 -20.61
N GLY A 745 -20.59 35.14 -20.25
CA GLY A 745 -20.92 36.41 -20.93
C GLY A 745 -22.28 37.01 -20.54
N THR A 746 -22.87 36.58 -19.43
CA THR A 746 -23.98 37.27 -18.77
C THR A 746 -23.48 38.49 -18.01
N TYR A 747 -24.14 39.63 -18.16
CA TYR A 747 -23.77 40.88 -17.50
C TYR A 747 -24.61 41.09 -16.23
N ILE A 748 -24.05 40.80 -15.05
CA ILE A 748 -24.77 40.88 -13.77
C ILE A 748 -25.26 42.31 -13.47
N ARG A 749 -24.46 43.34 -13.77
CA ARG A 749 -24.86 44.75 -13.65
C ARG A 749 -26.14 45.06 -14.43
N LYS A 750 -26.27 44.49 -15.63
CA LYS A 750 -27.45 44.67 -16.49
C LYS A 750 -28.65 43.88 -15.96
N LEU A 751 -28.42 42.67 -15.47
CA LEU A 751 -29.44 41.86 -14.81
C LEU A 751 -30.07 42.63 -13.63
N ILE A 752 -29.25 43.22 -12.75
CA ILE A 752 -29.71 44.04 -11.62
C ILE A 752 -30.52 45.25 -12.09
N HIS A 753 -30.02 45.97 -13.10
CA HIS A 753 -30.77 47.08 -13.69
C HIS A 753 -32.14 46.66 -14.21
N ASP A 754 -32.24 45.49 -14.85
CA ASP A 754 -33.49 45.00 -15.44
C ASP A 754 -34.47 44.48 -14.38
N ILE A 755 -33.96 43.88 -13.31
CA ILE A 755 -34.75 43.58 -12.10
C ILE A 755 -35.33 44.89 -11.54
N GLY A 756 -34.49 45.91 -11.32
CA GLY A 756 -34.94 47.22 -10.84
C GLY A 756 -35.97 47.89 -11.74
N LYS A 757 -35.81 47.79 -13.06
CA LYS A 757 -36.79 48.30 -14.03
C LYS A 757 -38.12 47.57 -13.91
N ARG A 758 -38.10 46.24 -13.77
CA ARG A 758 -39.31 45.41 -13.66
C ARG A 758 -40.03 45.61 -12.32
N LEU A 759 -39.29 45.93 -11.26
CA LEU A 759 -39.84 46.35 -9.97
C LEU A 759 -40.46 47.75 -9.97
N GLY A 760 -40.15 48.59 -10.96
CA GLY A 760 -40.64 49.98 -11.05
C GLY A 760 -39.95 50.96 -10.10
N CYS A 761 -39.02 50.50 -9.25
CA CYS A 761 -38.24 51.35 -8.35
C CYS A 761 -36.87 51.75 -8.94
N GLY A 762 -36.32 50.98 -9.88
CA GLY A 762 -34.92 51.08 -10.29
C GLY A 762 -33.98 50.43 -9.28
N ALA A 763 -32.82 49.97 -9.77
CA ALA A 763 -31.79 49.35 -8.94
C ALA A 763 -30.41 49.48 -9.61
N HIS A 764 -29.35 49.43 -8.80
CA HIS A 764 -27.98 49.37 -9.29
C HIS A 764 -27.14 48.35 -8.51
N MET A 765 -26.05 47.90 -9.14
CA MET A 765 -25.11 46.96 -8.53
C MET A 765 -24.15 47.71 -7.62
N ALA A 766 -24.24 47.45 -6.31
CA ALA A 766 -23.34 48.01 -5.31
C ALA A 766 -22.02 47.22 -5.28
N GLU A 767 -22.12 45.89 -5.16
CA GLU A 767 -20.96 45.00 -5.09
C GLU A 767 -21.15 43.73 -5.92
N LEU A 768 -20.04 43.14 -6.34
CA LEU A 768 -20.03 41.89 -7.09
C LEU A 768 -18.72 41.14 -6.84
N ARG A 769 -18.85 39.86 -6.52
CA ARG A 769 -17.75 38.91 -6.38
C ARG A 769 -18.04 37.65 -7.19
N ARG A 770 -17.08 37.21 -8.01
CA ARG A 770 -17.19 35.93 -8.72
C ARG A 770 -16.74 34.80 -7.80
N THR A 771 -17.65 33.87 -7.49
CA THR A 771 -17.40 32.73 -6.59
C THR A 771 -17.04 31.45 -7.35
N LYS A 772 -17.35 31.39 -8.65
CA LYS A 772 -17.01 30.25 -9.51
C LYS A 772 -16.69 30.65 -10.95
N ALA A 773 -15.70 29.96 -11.53
CA ALA A 773 -15.42 30.00 -12.96
C ALA A 773 -15.03 28.59 -13.45
N GLY A 774 -15.97 27.90 -14.11
CA GLY A 774 -15.76 26.51 -14.52
C GLY A 774 -15.54 25.59 -13.32
N PRO A 775 -14.44 24.82 -13.26
CA PRO A 775 -14.14 23.94 -12.14
C PRO A 775 -13.59 24.70 -10.91
N PHE A 776 -13.19 25.97 -11.06
CA PHE A 776 -12.58 26.75 -9.99
C PHE A 776 -13.62 27.44 -9.11
N ARG A 777 -13.39 27.37 -7.79
CA ARG A 777 -14.20 27.97 -6.72
C ARG A 777 -13.30 28.71 -5.72
N GLU A 778 -13.89 29.33 -4.71
CA GLU A 778 -13.16 30.12 -3.71
C GLU A 778 -12.17 29.31 -2.85
N GLY A 779 -12.40 28.01 -2.67
CA GLY A 779 -11.55 27.16 -1.81
C GLY A 779 -10.10 26.97 -2.28
N THR A 780 -9.75 27.43 -3.48
CA THR A 780 -8.36 27.36 -4.01
C THR A 780 -7.80 28.73 -4.39
N LEU A 781 -8.35 29.80 -3.82
CA LEU A 781 -7.93 31.16 -4.13
C LEU A 781 -6.52 31.45 -3.62
N VAL A 782 -5.78 32.22 -4.41
CA VAL A 782 -4.41 32.65 -4.12
C VAL A 782 -4.33 34.16 -4.29
N THR A 783 -3.79 34.87 -3.31
CA THR A 783 -3.53 36.31 -3.45
C THR A 783 -2.20 36.55 -4.18
N LEU A 784 -2.02 37.74 -4.76
CA LEU A 784 -0.77 38.08 -5.43
C LEU A 784 0.41 38.15 -4.44
N GLN A 785 0.14 38.52 -3.18
CA GLN A 785 1.11 38.56 -2.09
C GLN A 785 1.59 37.15 -1.74
N ASP A 786 0.65 36.23 -1.47
CA ASP A 786 0.99 34.83 -1.13
C ASP A 786 1.82 34.18 -2.24
N LEU A 787 1.47 34.45 -3.50
CA LEU A 787 2.19 33.92 -4.65
C LEU A 787 3.61 34.50 -4.78
N THR A 788 3.79 35.76 -4.39
CA THR A 788 5.10 36.43 -4.37
C THR A 788 6.00 35.79 -3.32
N ASP A 789 5.49 35.61 -2.11
CA ASP A 789 6.22 34.97 -1.01
C ASP A 789 6.56 33.51 -1.33
N ALA A 790 5.59 32.76 -1.84
CA ALA A 790 5.78 31.36 -2.24
C ALA A 790 6.84 31.21 -3.35
N TYR A 791 6.88 32.12 -4.32
CA TYR A 791 7.91 32.11 -5.35
C TYR A 791 9.30 32.47 -4.77
N HIS A 792 9.35 33.40 -3.82
CA HIS A 792 10.59 33.76 -3.14
C HIS A 792 11.16 32.59 -2.34
N TYR A 793 10.34 31.90 -1.53
CA TYR A 793 10.77 30.72 -0.76
C TYR A 793 11.31 29.62 -1.66
N TRP A 794 10.66 29.38 -2.81
CA TRP A 794 11.15 28.42 -3.78
C TRP A 794 12.52 28.80 -4.36
N LYS A 795 12.76 30.08 -4.66
CA LYS A 795 14.01 30.53 -5.28
C LYS A 795 15.18 30.66 -4.31
N GLN A 796 14.94 31.10 -3.07
CA GLN A 796 16.02 31.34 -2.11
C GLN A 796 16.24 30.15 -1.17
N ASP A 797 15.15 29.54 -0.69
CA ASP A 797 15.21 28.48 0.34
C ASP A 797 15.03 27.07 -0.25
N HIS A 798 14.84 26.97 -1.56
CA HIS A 798 14.55 25.72 -2.27
C HIS A 798 13.30 24.98 -1.77
N ASP A 799 12.38 25.68 -1.08
CA ASP A 799 11.11 25.13 -0.61
C ASP A 799 9.97 25.43 -1.60
N GLU A 800 9.55 24.41 -2.35
CA GLU A 800 8.43 24.52 -3.31
C GLU A 800 7.05 24.27 -2.69
N THR A 801 6.95 23.97 -1.40
CA THR A 801 5.71 23.46 -0.76
C THR A 801 4.53 24.41 -0.95
N GLN A 802 4.73 25.70 -0.71
CA GLN A 802 3.67 26.71 -0.85
C GLN A 802 3.33 26.95 -2.32
N LEU A 803 4.35 27.09 -3.18
CA LEU A 803 4.14 27.37 -4.60
C LEU A 803 3.40 26.21 -5.30
N ARG A 804 3.73 24.97 -4.96
CA ARG A 804 3.05 23.76 -5.48
C ARG A 804 1.58 23.67 -5.05
N ARG A 805 1.22 24.20 -3.87
CA ARG A 805 -0.20 24.29 -3.45
C ARG A 805 -0.98 25.33 -4.25
N MET A 806 -0.31 26.40 -4.68
CA MET A 806 -0.92 27.54 -5.37
C MET A 806 -1.02 27.36 -6.90
N VAL A 807 -0.04 26.68 -7.50
CA VAL A 807 0.01 26.42 -8.95
C VAL A 807 -0.55 25.03 -9.25
N GLN A 808 -1.79 25.00 -9.75
CA GLN A 808 -2.45 23.75 -10.13
C GLN A 808 -2.00 23.29 -11.52
N PRO A 809 -1.99 21.98 -11.82
CA PRO A 809 -1.76 21.49 -13.17
C PRO A 809 -2.84 22.01 -14.12
N VAL A 810 -2.49 22.24 -15.39
CA VAL A 810 -3.42 22.78 -16.39
C VAL A 810 -4.66 21.89 -16.60
N GLU A 811 -4.54 20.59 -16.32
CA GLU A 811 -5.60 19.59 -16.35
C GLU A 811 -6.79 19.98 -15.45
N SER A 812 -6.52 20.71 -14.36
CA SER A 812 -7.56 21.27 -13.49
C SER A 812 -8.50 22.20 -14.25
N GLY A 813 -7.99 22.89 -15.29
CA GLY A 813 -8.76 23.78 -16.15
C GLY A 813 -9.66 23.09 -17.17
N VAL A 814 -9.54 21.77 -17.34
CA VAL A 814 -10.40 20.96 -18.22
C VAL A 814 -11.19 19.90 -17.44
N ALA A 815 -11.19 19.99 -16.10
CA ALA A 815 -11.82 19.01 -15.24
C ALA A 815 -13.35 18.88 -15.48
N HIS A 816 -14.00 19.94 -15.92
CA HIS A 816 -15.43 19.98 -16.25
C HIS A 816 -15.78 19.38 -17.61
N LEU A 817 -14.79 19.13 -18.49
CA LEU A 817 -15.03 18.54 -19.80
C LEU A 817 -15.15 17.00 -19.69
N PRO A 818 -15.89 16.39 -20.64
CA PRO A 818 -15.73 14.98 -20.95
C PRO A 818 -14.27 14.64 -21.26
N LYS A 819 -13.82 13.45 -20.88
CA LYS A 819 -12.42 13.01 -21.01
C LYS A 819 -12.37 11.75 -21.84
N ILE A 820 -11.37 11.67 -22.72
CA ILE A 820 -11.04 10.49 -23.51
C ILE A 820 -9.56 10.18 -23.27
N TRP A 821 -9.29 9.04 -22.65
CA TRP A 821 -7.94 8.55 -22.42
C TRP A 821 -7.52 7.69 -23.61
N VAL A 822 -6.27 7.86 -24.04
CA VAL A 822 -5.75 7.21 -25.24
C VAL A 822 -4.56 6.33 -24.93
N PHE A 823 -4.36 5.29 -25.73
CA PHE A 823 -3.16 4.46 -25.65
C PHE A 823 -1.91 5.23 -26.09
N ASP A 824 -0.74 4.88 -25.54
CA ASP A 824 0.54 5.54 -25.84
C ASP A 824 0.86 5.62 -27.34
N GLN A 825 0.47 4.60 -28.10
CA GLN A 825 0.64 4.56 -29.56
C GLN A 825 -0.12 5.68 -30.30
N ALA A 826 -1.22 6.18 -29.75
CA ALA A 826 -2.00 7.28 -30.32
C ALA A 826 -1.47 8.66 -29.91
N VAL A 827 -0.70 8.75 -28.82
CA VAL A 827 -0.21 10.03 -28.26
C VAL A 827 0.61 10.81 -29.28
N SER A 828 1.58 10.16 -29.93
CA SER A 828 2.44 10.84 -30.91
C SER A 828 1.64 11.38 -32.11
N SER A 829 0.62 10.65 -32.58
CA SER A 829 -0.24 11.10 -33.68
C SER A 829 -1.08 12.31 -33.28
N LEU A 830 -1.67 12.28 -32.08
CA LEU A 830 -2.42 13.41 -31.53
C LEU A 830 -1.54 14.64 -31.31
N CYS A 831 -0.30 14.45 -30.87
CA CYS A 831 0.67 15.55 -30.76
C CYS A 831 1.01 16.21 -32.11
N HIS A 832 0.74 15.52 -33.22
CA HIS A 832 0.86 16.05 -34.57
C HIS A 832 -0.46 16.61 -35.13
N GLY A 833 -1.52 16.68 -34.33
CA GLY A 833 -2.83 17.20 -34.72
C GLY A 833 -3.68 16.23 -35.53
N ILE A 834 -3.34 14.93 -35.55
CA ILE A 834 -4.15 13.91 -36.23
C ILE A 834 -5.37 13.61 -35.36
N ASP A 835 -6.53 13.37 -35.97
CA ASP A 835 -7.77 13.03 -35.26
C ASP A 835 -7.69 11.68 -34.54
N LEU A 836 -8.37 11.60 -33.38
CA LEU A 836 -8.48 10.38 -32.61
C LEU A 836 -9.45 9.42 -33.29
N LYS A 837 -8.97 8.22 -33.63
CA LYS A 837 -9.82 7.11 -34.11
C LYS A 837 -10.16 6.15 -32.97
N ALA A 838 -11.29 5.45 -33.09
CA ALA A 838 -11.78 4.53 -32.07
C ALA A 838 -10.73 3.53 -31.51
N PRO A 839 -9.82 2.92 -32.32
CA PRO A 839 -8.79 2.02 -31.79
C PRO A 839 -7.74 2.70 -30.89
N GLY A 840 -7.62 4.02 -30.94
CA GLY A 840 -6.72 4.80 -30.08
C GLY A 840 -7.30 5.09 -28.70
N VAL A 841 -8.62 4.88 -28.50
CA VAL A 841 -9.32 5.17 -27.26
C VAL A 841 -9.15 4.01 -26.28
N SER A 842 -8.70 4.31 -25.06
CA SER A 842 -8.61 3.35 -23.96
C SER A 842 -9.85 3.40 -23.06
N LYS A 843 -10.28 4.60 -22.64
CA LYS A 843 -11.51 4.80 -21.85
C LYS A 843 -12.03 6.23 -22.03
N PHE A 844 -13.27 6.47 -21.62
CA PHE A 844 -13.90 7.79 -21.71
C PHE A 844 -14.93 8.01 -20.59
N THR A 845 -15.33 9.26 -20.37
CA THR A 845 -16.41 9.62 -19.43
C THR A 845 -17.79 9.54 -20.07
N SER A 846 -18.82 9.22 -19.27
CA SER A 846 -20.23 9.25 -19.66
C SER A 846 -21.02 10.10 -18.65
N PRO A 847 -22.01 10.92 -19.06
CA PRO A 847 -22.45 11.14 -20.44
C PRO A 847 -21.43 11.90 -21.28
N MET A 848 -21.51 11.75 -22.60
CA MET A 848 -20.71 12.49 -23.58
C MET A 848 -21.49 12.56 -24.88
N GLU A 849 -21.67 13.77 -25.42
CA GLU A 849 -22.48 14.00 -26.60
C GLU A 849 -21.62 14.34 -27.83
N LYS A 850 -22.14 14.02 -29.01
CA LYS A 850 -21.52 14.41 -30.28
C LYS A 850 -21.59 15.93 -30.45
N GLY A 851 -20.47 16.54 -30.85
CA GLY A 851 -20.30 17.98 -30.99
C GLY A 851 -19.83 18.68 -29.70
N GLU A 852 -19.74 17.97 -28.58
CA GLU A 852 -19.20 18.50 -27.33
C GLU A 852 -17.66 18.54 -27.35
N MET A 853 -17.06 19.51 -26.64
CA MET A 853 -15.61 19.58 -26.47
C MET A 853 -15.14 18.59 -25.40
N ALA A 854 -14.11 17.80 -25.68
CA ALA A 854 -13.51 16.84 -24.77
C ALA A 854 -12.00 17.03 -24.61
N ALA A 855 -11.49 16.60 -23.45
CA ALA A 855 -10.06 16.53 -23.15
C ALA A 855 -9.50 15.16 -23.53
N LEU A 856 -8.45 15.15 -24.37
CA LEU A 856 -7.73 13.95 -24.77
C LEU A 856 -6.50 13.78 -23.87
N LEU A 857 -6.43 12.67 -23.12
CA LEU A 857 -5.46 12.46 -22.04
C LEU A 857 -4.59 11.21 -22.26
N THR A 858 -3.33 11.24 -21.80
CA THR A 858 -2.53 10.00 -21.67
C THR A 858 -3.11 9.11 -20.58
N LEU A 859 -2.73 7.83 -20.54
CA LEU A 859 -3.10 6.93 -19.42
C LEU A 859 -2.60 7.43 -18.06
N LYS A 860 -1.55 8.26 -18.05
CA LYS A 860 -0.99 8.92 -16.85
C LYS A 860 -1.76 10.21 -16.47
N GLY A 861 -2.78 10.58 -17.23
CA GLY A 861 -3.64 11.74 -16.96
C GLY A 861 -3.13 13.06 -17.55
N GLU A 862 -2.08 13.04 -18.37
CA GLU A 862 -1.52 14.27 -18.96
C GLU A 862 -2.36 14.75 -20.13
N LEU A 863 -2.64 16.06 -20.20
CA LEU A 863 -3.39 16.67 -21.29
C LEU A 863 -2.56 16.66 -22.58
N ILE A 864 -3.04 15.87 -23.55
CA ILE A 864 -2.45 15.81 -24.90
C ILE A 864 -3.04 16.92 -25.75
N ALA A 865 -4.38 16.95 -25.84
CA ALA A 865 -5.11 17.83 -26.74
C ALA A 865 -6.54 18.12 -26.22
N LEU A 866 -7.14 19.20 -26.70
CA LEU A 866 -8.59 19.41 -26.71
C LEU A 866 -9.12 19.02 -28.09
N GLY A 867 -10.29 18.40 -28.13
CA GLY A 867 -10.94 18.01 -29.37
C GLY A 867 -12.46 18.06 -29.28
N THR A 868 -13.12 17.92 -30.42
CA THR A 868 -14.58 17.88 -30.52
C THR A 868 -15.05 16.44 -30.76
N CYS A 869 -15.96 15.96 -29.92
CA CYS A 869 -16.51 14.61 -30.01
C CYS A 869 -17.27 14.42 -31.33
N GLN A 870 -16.86 13.43 -32.11
CA GLN A 870 -17.53 13.03 -33.35
C GLN A 870 -18.51 11.86 -33.13
N MET A 871 -18.43 11.24 -31.96
CA MET A 871 -19.23 10.11 -31.50
C MET A 871 -19.69 10.39 -30.06
N GLY A 872 -20.91 9.94 -29.71
CA GLY A 872 -21.40 9.96 -28.35
C GLY A 872 -20.84 8.80 -27.50
N ALA A 873 -21.14 8.82 -26.20
CA ALA A 873 -20.75 7.74 -25.29
C ALA A 873 -21.30 6.37 -25.72
N ASP A 874 -22.51 6.31 -26.27
CA ASP A 874 -23.15 5.05 -26.65
C ASP A 874 -22.58 4.46 -27.95
N ASP A 875 -22.23 5.31 -28.92
CA ASP A 875 -21.52 4.89 -30.15
C ASP A 875 -20.16 4.26 -29.82
N LEU A 876 -19.45 4.82 -28.84
CA LEU A 876 -18.17 4.28 -28.35
C LEU A 876 -18.33 2.96 -27.61
N LYS A 877 -19.40 2.79 -26.82
CA LYS A 877 -19.72 1.50 -26.19
C LYS A 877 -20.05 0.43 -27.23
N ALA A 878 -20.75 0.81 -28.31
CA ALA A 878 -21.07 -0.07 -29.42
C ALA A 878 -19.87 -0.39 -30.33
N ARG A 879 -18.69 0.20 -30.07
CA ARG A 879 -17.45 0.03 -30.82
C ARG A 879 -17.58 0.38 -32.30
N GLU A 880 -18.34 1.41 -32.63
CA GLU A 880 -18.42 1.90 -34.00
C GLU A 880 -17.05 2.32 -34.54
N LYS A 881 -16.75 1.96 -35.79
CA LYS A 881 -15.50 2.33 -36.45
C LYS A 881 -15.60 3.77 -36.94
N GLY A 882 -14.62 4.60 -36.61
CA GLY A 882 -14.56 5.96 -37.14
C GLY A 882 -13.64 6.89 -36.35
N VAL A 883 -13.74 8.18 -36.68
CA VAL A 883 -13.13 9.26 -35.90
C VAL A 883 -13.98 9.44 -34.64
N THR A 884 -13.35 9.31 -33.48
CA THR A 884 -13.96 9.52 -32.17
C THR A 884 -13.96 10.99 -31.78
N ALA A 885 -12.85 11.69 -32.00
CA ALA A 885 -12.73 13.11 -31.71
C ALA A 885 -11.82 13.79 -32.72
N SER A 886 -12.24 14.94 -33.22
CA SER A 886 -11.39 15.80 -34.05
C SER A 886 -10.43 16.58 -33.17
N THR A 887 -9.15 16.63 -33.52
CA THR A 887 -8.13 17.27 -32.69
C THR A 887 -8.09 18.78 -32.97
N ASP A 888 -8.56 19.58 -32.02
CA ASP A 888 -8.68 21.04 -32.20
C ASP A 888 -7.42 21.78 -31.74
N LYS A 889 -6.85 21.37 -30.59
CA LYS A 889 -5.75 22.10 -29.97
C LYS A 889 -4.82 21.16 -29.22
N VAL A 890 -3.57 21.09 -29.65
CA VAL A 890 -2.55 20.21 -29.07
C VAL A 890 -1.72 20.94 -28.02
N PHE A 891 -1.52 20.32 -26.86
CA PHE A 891 -0.77 20.88 -25.74
C PHE A 891 0.59 20.21 -25.51
N MET A 892 0.64 18.89 -25.66
CA MET A 892 1.84 18.10 -25.42
C MET A 892 2.85 18.24 -26.57
N ASP A 893 4.15 18.27 -26.23
CA ASP A 893 5.21 18.28 -27.24
C ASP A 893 5.26 16.93 -27.96
N ALA A 894 5.31 16.94 -29.29
CA ALA A 894 5.45 15.72 -30.10
C ALA A 894 6.67 14.87 -29.73
N LYS A 895 7.73 15.48 -29.17
CA LYS A 895 8.93 14.78 -28.70
C LYS A 895 8.76 14.07 -27.35
N ALA A 896 7.78 14.46 -26.53
CA ALA A 896 7.58 13.91 -25.19
C ALA A 896 7.35 12.38 -25.20
N TYR A 897 6.74 11.89 -26.28
CA TYR A 897 6.47 10.47 -26.54
C TYR A 897 7.01 10.01 -27.91
N SER A 898 7.96 10.75 -28.53
CA SER A 898 8.39 10.41 -29.89
C SER A 898 9.28 9.17 -29.96
N ALA A 899 9.03 8.33 -30.97
CA ALA A 899 9.95 7.30 -31.44
C ALA A 899 11.24 7.87 -32.09
N LYS A 900 11.41 9.19 -32.21
CA LYS A 900 12.46 9.87 -33.01
C LYS A 900 13.82 10.03 -32.29
N ARG A 901 14.15 9.15 -31.34
CA ARG A 901 15.55 8.88 -30.96
C ARG A 901 16.18 7.75 -31.81
N ILE A 902 15.54 7.40 -32.93
CA ILE A 902 16.11 6.55 -33.99
C ILE A 902 17.12 7.39 -34.79
N ILE A 903 18.40 7.10 -34.57
CA ILE A 903 19.51 7.60 -35.39
C ILE A 903 19.32 7.10 -36.82
N LYS A 904 19.37 8.02 -37.79
CA LYS A 904 19.58 7.71 -39.20
C LYS A 904 20.89 6.95 -39.36
N GLY A 905 20.81 5.69 -39.80
CA GLY A 905 21.90 4.99 -40.46
C GLY A 905 21.30 4.30 -41.68
N LYS A 906 21.61 4.80 -42.89
CA LYS A 906 21.24 4.15 -44.15
C LYS A 906 21.92 2.78 -44.19
N ALA A 907 21.17 1.73 -44.49
CA ALA A 907 21.71 0.48 -45.01
C ALA A 907 21.29 0.38 -46.48
N GLU A 908 22.27 0.31 -47.37
CA GLU A 908 22.08 -0.08 -48.77
C GLU A 908 21.67 -1.56 -48.86
N PRO A 909 20.92 -1.95 -49.91
CA PRO A 909 20.44 -3.32 -50.05
C PRO A 909 21.58 -4.28 -50.41
N PRO A 910 21.59 -5.50 -49.86
CA PRO A 910 22.67 -6.46 -50.07
C PRO A 910 22.62 -7.10 -51.47
N ALA A 911 23.82 -7.31 -52.03
CA ALA A 911 24.12 -8.29 -53.07
C ALA A 911 24.32 -9.68 -52.44
#